data_AF-A0A959LFB5-F1
#
_entry.id   AF-A0A959LFB5-F1
#
_cell.length_a   1.000
_cell.length_b   1.000
_cell.length_c   1.000
_cell.angle_alpha   90.00
_cell.angle_beta   90.00
_cell.angle_gamma   90.00
#
_symmetry.space_group_name_H-M   'P 1'
#
loop_
_entity.id
_entity.type
_entity.pdbx_description
1 polymer ?
#
loop_
_entity_poly.entity_id
_entity_poly.type
_entity_poly.pdbx_seq_one_letter_code
_entity_poly.pdbx_strand_id
1 'polypeptide(L)'
;MKALALVVSLLILLFSTSRAQTNCKPIHRTVPFYANAIQTSIGSHSELFSYLGPGFLYPGYQTEEYQHLPSMIFQQQFWIGGRGENGEWRSSLILLPNQDLDFVNGPASLDPSECIDWGHVWLVNGYEIAALKQDFMDGKLDQEPAYSLLVWPGRGNPYVEGLMGISLPDQSMAPFHDANLDGIYDPFDGDYPIVGEDCPSLVPTQMAWTIYNDKLGYKNLSDGLALGVEVGVTVFAVDFPSPDRILEESIFVRYDIQNISGEPLSDVRIGHFVDAEIGCNVDDLVGCHPETQTFYAYNNGPDPELCPGGKPGYGEYPPVLSMTFLSDSLDAFLYWNRLAPWTGLTGISIPEVIEHVFHGRWPDGTVITEGGSGYNSGGNPTKLLFTGIPSDTTSWSHIHLSNIEFGDRRLFGVTQPFALPIGGRKVHYAAYSAHREIGLTSLSQVDTALSRIPFLKTFYEYCFTLPIGNPMPCLSDCVWPGDMDANGICNNLDFLQWGVSIDRLGVARNHPFAGWLPQYALGWGNTGALDTDARHQDANGDGMIDRYDSTVISDNFGKTNQDDPDWGGYSVEGQEIMMTRMINALTWPDDIVPPDKRFMIRFDIADWPADSIYGIGYSIQYDPEVVMLEQMLNLVPKSSYLADQSELFSRQQDGSLDIAITKTDHQNLPFEPLELGKLMFKIKQQPIQVGFPDTTQIVVRHIKAYLADGTELTIGSHPISIPYGLITGLEEEKEPTAEFLISPNPTVDLIDWKASIPITSIALHSMDGKLVGQWHMDGMPTSGQIHVDLLTGCYVLSGLGVDGSVNRLKVIKH
;
A
#
# COMPACT_ATOMS: atom_id res chain seq x y z
N MET A 1 -56.90 33.46 36.20
CA MET A 1 -55.48 33.84 35.92
C MET A 1 -54.48 33.22 36.90
N LYS A 2 -54.59 31.91 37.22
CA LYS A 2 -53.54 31.13 37.92
C LYS A 2 -53.58 29.62 37.54
N ALA A 3 -53.97 29.29 36.31
CA ALA A 3 -54.08 27.90 35.85
C ALA A 3 -53.56 27.67 34.42
N LEU A 4 -52.84 28.65 33.84
CA LEU A 4 -52.25 28.53 32.49
C LEU A 4 -50.71 28.50 32.49
N ALA A 5 -50.08 28.51 33.68
CA ALA A 5 -48.62 28.55 33.82
C ALA A 5 -48.00 27.22 34.28
N LEU A 6 -48.79 26.16 34.49
CA LEU A 6 -48.28 24.86 34.97
C LEU A 6 -48.26 23.74 33.92
N VAL A 7 -48.77 23.98 32.71
CA VAL A 7 -48.79 22.96 31.63
C VAL A 7 -47.64 23.14 30.63
N VAL A 8 -46.94 24.29 30.64
CA VAL A 8 -45.81 24.54 29.74
C VAL A 8 -44.47 24.03 30.32
N SER A 9 -44.37 23.81 31.63
CA SER A 9 -43.12 23.32 32.26
C SER A 9 -43.00 21.80 32.35
N LEU A 10 -44.02 21.02 31.98
CA LEU A 10 -43.95 19.56 31.93
C LEU A 10 -43.78 19.00 30.49
N LEU A 11 -43.85 19.85 29.47
CA LEU A 11 -43.67 19.50 28.06
C LEU A 11 -42.29 19.88 27.49
N ILE A 12 -41.42 20.51 28.29
CA ILE A 12 -40.04 20.88 27.92
C ILE A 12 -39.00 19.93 28.56
N LEU A 13 -39.44 18.90 29.31
CA LEU A 13 -38.56 17.87 29.90
C LEU A 13 -38.70 16.48 29.24
N LEU A 14 -39.31 16.41 28.04
CA LEU A 14 -39.37 15.18 27.23
C LEU A 14 -38.72 15.31 25.84
N PHE A 15 -38.01 16.41 25.56
CA PHE A 15 -37.24 16.59 24.32
C PHE A 15 -35.92 17.31 24.61
N SER A 16 -34.94 16.56 25.12
CA SER A 16 -33.50 16.80 24.87
C SER A 16 -32.62 15.82 25.67
N THR A 17 -32.86 14.53 25.51
CA THR A 17 -31.74 13.57 25.45
C THR A 17 -31.92 12.71 24.21
N SER A 18 -32.03 13.34 23.03
CA SER A 18 -31.35 12.75 21.90
C SER A 18 -29.87 12.87 22.24
N ARG A 19 -29.29 11.83 22.86
CA ARG A 19 -27.88 11.56 22.59
C ARG A 19 -27.80 11.60 21.07
N ALA A 20 -27.00 12.53 20.53
CA ALA A 20 -26.59 12.40 19.15
C ALA A 20 -26.02 10.98 19.06
N GLN A 21 -26.76 10.07 18.44
CA GLN A 21 -26.24 8.75 18.13
C GLN A 21 -25.12 9.06 17.15
N THR A 22 -23.88 8.85 17.59
CA THR A 22 -22.69 8.97 16.77
C THR A 22 -22.91 8.03 15.59
N ASN A 23 -23.23 8.62 14.44
CA ASN A 23 -23.57 7.87 13.25
C ASN A 23 -22.30 7.24 12.72
N CYS A 24 -22.22 5.92 12.81
CA CYS A 24 -21.18 5.18 12.15
C CYS A 24 -21.30 5.39 10.62
N LYS A 25 -20.37 6.12 10.03
CA LYS A 25 -20.22 6.16 8.58
C LYS A 25 -19.28 5.04 8.18
N PRO A 26 -19.71 4.10 7.33
CA PRO A 26 -18.84 3.03 6.91
C PRO A 26 -17.63 3.56 6.13
N ILE A 27 -16.50 2.89 6.33
CA ILE A 27 -15.20 3.24 5.77
C ILE A 27 -14.78 2.14 4.81
N HIS A 28 -14.49 2.54 3.58
CA HIS A 28 -13.92 1.67 2.57
C HIS A 28 -12.39 1.77 2.64
N ARG A 29 -11.74 0.79 3.28
CA ARG A 29 -10.29 0.58 3.15
C ARG A 29 -10.06 -0.69 2.35
N THR A 30 -8.94 -0.72 1.63
CA THR A 30 -8.51 -1.91 0.91
C THR A 30 -7.11 -2.31 1.34
N VAL A 31 -6.82 -3.60 1.24
CA VAL A 31 -5.46 -4.14 1.34
C VAL A 31 -5.08 -4.83 0.04
N PRO A 32 -3.87 -4.61 -0.50
CA PRO A 32 -3.38 -5.39 -1.62
C PRO A 32 -3.43 -6.89 -1.30
N PHE A 33 -3.88 -7.68 -2.27
CA PHE A 33 -4.02 -9.11 -2.14
C PHE A 33 -3.52 -9.76 -3.42
N TYR A 34 -2.49 -10.57 -3.24
CA TYR A 34 -1.69 -11.14 -4.30
C TYR A 34 -1.91 -12.65 -4.30
N ALA A 35 -2.62 -13.13 -5.30
CA ALA A 35 -3.10 -14.49 -5.42
C ALA A 35 -2.55 -15.09 -6.71
N ASN A 36 -1.27 -15.49 -6.72
CA ASN A 36 -0.62 -16.13 -7.86
C ASN A 36 -0.74 -15.29 -9.15
N ALA A 37 -1.52 -15.77 -10.13
CA ALA A 37 -1.79 -15.12 -11.40
C ALA A 37 -2.92 -14.07 -11.33
N ILE A 38 -3.44 -13.77 -10.14
CA ILE A 38 -4.36 -12.66 -9.87
C ILE A 38 -3.71 -11.64 -8.94
N GLN A 39 -3.69 -10.39 -9.37
CA GLN A 39 -3.40 -9.25 -8.51
C GLN A 39 -4.71 -8.51 -8.23
N THR A 40 -5.01 -8.29 -6.95
CA THR A 40 -6.22 -7.58 -6.50
C THR A 40 -6.03 -6.78 -5.21
N SER A 41 -7.12 -6.20 -4.70
CA SER A 41 -7.19 -5.65 -3.35
C SER A 41 -8.54 -6.01 -2.73
N ILE A 42 -8.55 -6.29 -1.43
CA ILE A 42 -9.77 -6.69 -0.71
C ILE A 42 -10.32 -5.52 0.10
N GLY A 43 -11.61 -5.21 -0.09
CA GLY A 43 -12.35 -4.21 0.68
C GLY A 43 -12.75 -4.67 2.08
N SER A 44 -12.91 -3.70 2.99
CA SER A 44 -13.26 -3.90 4.40
C SER A 44 -14.75 -4.10 4.70
N HIS A 45 -15.61 -4.23 3.68
CA HIS A 45 -17.05 -4.44 3.86
C HIS A 45 -17.63 -5.29 2.73
N SER A 46 -18.96 -5.26 2.54
CA SER A 46 -19.66 -6.07 1.54
C SER A 46 -19.30 -5.77 0.08
N GLU A 47 -18.45 -4.79 -0.20
CA GLU A 47 -17.82 -4.55 -1.50
C GLU A 47 -16.38 -5.07 -1.42
N LEU A 48 -16.12 -6.28 -1.94
CA LEU A 48 -14.79 -6.90 -1.80
C LEU A 48 -13.85 -6.46 -2.90
N PHE A 49 -14.33 -6.36 -4.15
CA PHE A 49 -13.55 -5.94 -5.31
C PHE A 49 -14.10 -4.61 -5.87
N SER A 50 -13.25 -3.60 -6.04
CA SER A 50 -13.66 -2.26 -6.51
C SER A 50 -12.56 -1.55 -7.28
N TYR A 51 -12.92 -0.99 -8.45
CA TYR A 51 -12.03 -0.24 -9.35
C TYR A 51 -11.50 1.08 -8.77
N LEU A 52 -12.07 1.58 -7.66
CA LEU A 52 -11.73 2.90 -7.09
C LEU A 52 -10.49 2.90 -6.16
N GLY A 53 -9.73 1.80 -6.12
CA GLY A 53 -8.42 1.67 -5.45
C GLY A 53 -7.45 0.82 -6.29
N PRO A 54 -6.32 0.30 -5.75
CA PRO A 54 -5.46 -0.66 -6.45
C PRO A 54 -6.10 -2.06 -6.63
N GLY A 55 -7.43 -2.15 -6.52
CA GLY A 55 -8.23 -3.38 -6.54
C GLY A 55 -8.75 -3.70 -7.92
N PHE A 56 -7.96 -4.43 -8.68
CA PHE A 56 -8.35 -4.95 -9.98
C PHE A 56 -8.45 -6.48 -9.88
N LEU A 57 -9.14 -7.16 -10.78
CA LEU A 57 -8.95 -8.61 -10.93
C LEU A 57 -8.32 -8.79 -12.31
N TYR A 58 -7.01 -9.05 -12.31
CA TYR A 58 -6.21 -9.24 -13.51
C TYR A 58 -5.97 -10.73 -13.78
N PRO A 59 -6.04 -11.16 -15.05
CA PRO A 59 -5.62 -12.50 -15.44
C PRO A 59 -4.14 -12.53 -15.88
N GLY A 60 -3.30 -13.31 -15.20
CA GLY A 60 -2.03 -13.81 -15.74
C GLY A 60 -0.81 -12.90 -15.57
N TYR A 61 0.36 -13.52 -15.74
CA TYR A 61 1.73 -13.06 -15.46
C TYR A 61 2.09 -11.66 -15.97
N GLN A 62 2.81 -10.89 -15.14
CA GLN A 62 3.47 -9.65 -15.54
C GLN A 62 4.71 -9.95 -16.39
N THR A 63 4.53 -10.23 -17.67
CA THR A 63 5.50 -9.76 -18.67
C THR A 63 5.09 -8.35 -19.12
N GLU A 64 6.04 -7.63 -19.71
CA GLU A 64 5.97 -6.20 -20.08
C GLU A 64 4.66 -5.75 -20.78
N GLU A 65 3.89 -6.65 -21.39
CA GLU A 65 2.62 -6.36 -22.06
C GLU A 65 1.45 -6.05 -21.09
N TYR A 66 1.62 -6.29 -19.77
CA TYR A 66 0.49 -6.40 -18.83
C TYR A 66 0.41 -5.34 -17.73
N GLN A 67 1.35 -4.39 -17.64
CA GLN A 67 1.28 -3.24 -16.70
C GLN A 67 0.16 -2.23 -17.01
N HIS A 68 -0.67 -2.49 -18.03
CA HIS A 68 -1.74 -1.60 -18.49
C HIS A 68 -3.11 -2.26 -18.61
N LEU A 69 -3.29 -3.51 -18.13
CA LEU A 69 -4.60 -4.14 -18.21
C LEU A 69 -5.62 -3.42 -17.31
N PRO A 70 -6.91 -3.36 -17.71
CA PRO A 70 -7.99 -2.86 -16.87
C PRO A 70 -8.55 -3.96 -15.95
N SER A 71 -9.14 -3.62 -14.79
CA SER A 71 -9.85 -4.64 -13.96
C SER A 71 -10.97 -5.28 -14.77
N MET A 72 -11.19 -6.58 -14.60
CA MET A 72 -12.38 -7.28 -15.10
C MET A 72 -13.64 -6.96 -14.30
N ILE A 73 -13.50 -6.47 -13.06
CA ILE A 73 -14.59 -6.11 -12.15
C ILE A 73 -14.52 -4.61 -11.88
N PHE A 74 -15.57 -3.88 -12.24
CA PHE A 74 -15.74 -2.50 -11.80
C PHE A 74 -16.16 -2.45 -10.33
N GLN A 75 -17.11 -3.32 -9.95
CA GLN A 75 -17.59 -3.45 -8.58
C GLN A 75 -18.18 -4.85 -8.34
N GLN A 76 -17.86 -5.45 -7.20
CA GLN A 76 -18.54 -6.65 -6.69
C GLN A 76 -19.17 -6.35 -5.34
N GLN A 77 -20.36 -6.91 -5.09
CA GLN A 77 -21.03 -6.76 -3.80
C GLN A 77 -21.75 -8.03 -3.35
N PHE A 78 -21.72 -8.24 -2.03
CA PHE A 78 -22.52 -9.23 -1.32
C PHE A 78 -23.86 -8.62 -0.87
N TRP A 79 -24.97 -9.23 -1.30
CA TRP A 79 -26.32 -8.87 -0.93
C TRP A 79 -26.98 -10.02 -0.16
N ILE A 80 -27.86 -9.69 0.77
CA ILE A 80 -28.65 -10.69 1.49
C ILE A 80 -30.07 -10.18 1.73
N GLY A 81 -31.04 -11.08 1.63
CA GLY A 81 -32.44 -10.76 1.92
C GLY A 81 -33.20 -11.98 2.43
N GLY A 82 -34.30 -11.75 3.15
CA GLY A 82 -35.13 -12.81 3.71
C GLY A 82 -36.37 -12.25 4.40
N ARG A 83 -37.17 -13.15 4.98
CA ARG A 83 -38.40 -12.82 5.70
C ARG A 83 -38.21 -12.88 7.21
N GLY A 84 -38.63 -11.82 7.90
CA GLY A 84 -38.75 -11.80 9.36
C GLY A 84 -39.93 -12.64 9.86
N GLU A 85 -40.17 -12.62 11.17
CA GLU A 85 -41.20 -13.46 11.80
C GLU A 85 -42.63 -13.14 11.31
N ASN A 86 -42.90 -11.88 10.92
CA ASN A 86 -44.21 -11.47 10.40
C ASN A 86 -44.35 -11.64 8.88
N GLY A 87 -43.35 -12.22 8.21
CA GLY A 87 -43.36 -12.53 6.78
C GLY A 87 -42.99 -11.36 5.86
N GLU A 88 -42.64 -10.20 6.41
CA GLU A 88 -42.13 -9.04 5.66
C GLU A 88 -40.74 -9.30 5.09
N TRP A 89 -40.50 -8.85 3.86
CA TRP A 89 -39.20 -8.91 3.22
C TRP A 89 -38.26 -7.85 3.81
N ARG A 90 -37.04 -8.26 4.14
CA ARG A 90 -35.94 -7.42 4.62
C ARG A 90 -34.69 -7.74 3.83
N SER A 91 -33.88 -6.75 3.52
CA SER A 91 -32.64 -6.94 2.76
C SER A 91 -31.58 -5.94 3.17
N SER A 92 -30.32 -6.26 2.90
CA SER A 92 -29.21 -5.33 3.03
C SER A 92 -28.24 -5.49 1.88
N LEU A 93 -27.87 -4.37 1.29
CA LEU A 93 -27.12 -4.27 0.05
C LEU A 93 -26.49 -2.88 -0.14
N ILE A 94 -25.72 -2.74 -1.21
CA ILE A 94 -25.22 -1.46 -1.72
C ILE A 94 -25.74 -1.36 -3.17
N LEU A 95 -26.17 -0.18 -3.64
CA LEU A 95 -26.57 -0.01 -5.06
C LEU A 95 -25.57 0.81 -5.87
N LEU A 96 -24.80 1.67 -5.20
CA LEU A 96 -23.84 2.57 -5.84
C LEU A 96 -22.54 2.60 -5.03
N PRO A 97 -21.36 2.61 -5.67
CA PRO A 97 -20.09 2.78 -4.97
C PRO A 97 -20.06 4.08 -4.16
N ASN A 98 -19.51 4.04 -2.94
CA ASN A 98 -19.28 5.20 -2.07
C ASN A 98 -20.52 6.03 -1.68
N GLN A 99 -21.73 5.48 -1.83
CA GLN A 99 -22.97 6.06 -1.27
C GLN A 99 -23.50 5.20 -0.14
N ASP A 100 -24.40 5.78 0.67
CA ASP A 100 -24.90 5.26 1.95
C ASP A 100 -25.04 3.72 1.98
N LEU A 101 -24.30 3.06 2.86
CA LEU A 101 -24.19 1.60 2.91
C LEU A 101 -25.17 1.03 3.93
N ASP A 102 -25.90 -0.03 3.56
CA ASP A 102 -26.73 -0.76 4.52
C ASP A 102 -25.86 -1.59 5.50
N PHE A 103 -24.61 -1.88 5.15
CA PHE A 103 -23.64 -2.56 6.01
C PHE A 103 -22.67 -1.57 6.67
N VAL A 104 -22.35 -1.85 7.92
CA VAL A 104 -21.39 -1.13 8.75
C VAL A 104 -20.21 -2.04 9.08
N ASN A 105 -18.99 -1.51 9.00
CA ASN A 105 -17.78 -2.24 9.37
C ASN A 105 -17.80 -2.66 10.85
N GLY A 106 -17.25 -3.84 11.12
CA GLY A 106 -17.10 -4.38 12.46
C GLY A 106 -18.29 -5.23 12.94
N PRO A 107 -18.15 -5.87 14.10
CA PRO A 107 -19.23 -6.64 14.70
C PRO A 107 -20.40 -5.78 15.17
N ALA A 108 -21.58 -6.38 15.29
CA ALA A 108 -22.79 -5.70 15.72
C ALA A 108 -22.82 -5.38 17.23
N SER A 109 -21.89 -5.96 18.00
CA SER A 109 -21.70 -5.68 19.42
C SER A 109 -20.97 -4.35 19.69
N LEU A 110 -20.44 -3.69 18.66
CA LEU A 110 -19.65 -2.46 18.80
C LEU A 110 -20.47 -1.28 19.32
N ASP A 111 -19.79 -0.36 20.02
CA ASP A 111 -20.30 1.00 20.14
C ASP A 111 -20.23 1.67 18.76
N PRO A 112 -21.33 2.26 18.24
CA PRO A 112 -21.31 2.98 16.97
C PRO A 112 -20.23 4.07 16.85
N SER A 113 -19.68 4.60 17.95
CA SER A 113 -18.54 5.52 17.88
C SER A 113 -17.21 4.89 17.45
N GLU A 114 -17.06 3.56 17.55
CA GLU A 114 -15.80 2.81 17.33
C GLU A 114 -15.70 2.22 15.92
N CYS A 115 -16.74 2.33 15.10
CA CYS A 115 -16.75 1.62 13.81
C CYS A 115 -15.69 2.10 12.81
N ILE A 116 -15.14 3.32 13.00
CA ILE A 116 -14.04 3.86 12.21
C ILE A 116 -12.80 2.98 12.35
N ASP A 117 -12.60 2.43 13.55
CA ASP A 117 -11.48 1.57 13.90
C ASP A 117 -11.65 0.16 13.32
N TRP A 118 -12.84 -0.19 12.83
CA TRP A 118 -13.17 -1.48 12.23
C TRP A 118 -13.18 -1.49 10.70
N GLY A 119 -12.92 -0.34 10.06
CA GLY A 119 -12.65 -0.27 8.62
C GLY A 119 -11.31 -0.90 8.24
N HIS A 120 -11.05 -2.13 8.67
CA HIS A 120 -9.79 -2.84 8.54
C HIS A 120 -9.98 -4.19 7.83
N VAL A 121 -8.92 -4.61 7.15
CA VAL A 121 -8.77 -5.95 6.60
C VAL A 121 -7.47 -6.51 7.15
N TRP A 122 -7.55 -7.64 7.85
CA TRP A 122 -6.40 -8.30 8.45
C TRP A 122 -5.83 -9.28 7.45
N LEU A 123 -4.60 -9.04 7.01
CA LEU A 123 -3.89 -9.86 6.01
C LEU A 123 -2.83 -10.70 6.71
N VAL A 124 -2.78 -11.99 6.39
CA VAL A 124 -1.75 -12.93 6.84
C VAL A 124 -1.27 -13.73 5.64
N ASN A 125 0.04 -13.97 5.58
CA ASN A 125 0.64 -14.81 4.56
C ASN A 125 0.86 -16.24 5.07
N GLY A 126 0.71 -17.22 4.18
CA GLY A 126 0.89 -18.64 4.51
C GLY A 126 2.31 -18.98 4.95
N TYR A 127 3.32 -18.26 4.46
CA TYR A 127 4.71 -18.46 4.87
C TYR A 127 4.96 -18.03 6.32
N GLU A 128 4.25 -17.01 6.83
CA GLU A 128 4.34 -16.55 8.23
C GLU A 128 3.78 -17.65 9.16
N ILE A 129 2.64 -18.23 8.80
CA ILE A 129 2.04 -19.36 9.51
C ILE A 129 2.96 -20.58 9.47
N ALA A 130 3.56 -20.86 8.31
CA ALA A 130 4.46 -21.99 8.16
C ALA A 130 5.73 -21.82 9.00
N ALA A 131 6.29 -20.61 9.07
CA ALA A 131 7.41 -20.28 9.93
C ALA A 131 7.07 -20.46 11.41
N LEU A 132 5.92 -19.94 11.87
CA LEU A 132 5.44 -20.14 13.24
C LEU A 132 5.30 -21.62 13.58
N LYS A 133 4.65 -22.39 12.69
CA LYS A 133 4.46 -23.84 12.90
C LYS A 133 5.78 -24.60 12.92
N GLN A 134 6.78 -24.16 12.16
CA GLN A 134 8.11 -24.75 12.15
C GLN A 134 8.86 -24.44 13.44
N ASP A 135 8.82 -23.19 13.90
CA ASP A 135 9.42 -22.76 15.16
C ASP A 135 8.81 -23.56 16.33
N PHE A 136 7.48 -23.66 16.37
CA PHE A 136 6.74 -24.36 17.43
C PHE A 136 6.86 -25.91 17.44
N MET A 137 7.61 -26.53 16.53
CA MET A 137 7.66 -27.99 16.42
C MET A 137 8.17 -28.70 17.69
N ASP A 138 9.00 -28.04 18.50
CA ASP A 138 9.51 -28.56 19.76
C ASP A 138 8.65 -28.17 20.98
N GLY A 139 7.52 -27.49 20.73
CA GLY A 139 6.59 -26.95 21.74
C GLY A 139 7.05 -25.64 22.36
N LYS A 140 7.99 -24.93 21.73
CA LYS A 140 8.47 -23.60 22.15
C LYS A 140 8.63 -22.69 20.93
N LEU A 141 8.60 -21.39 21.16
CA LEU A 141 9.02 -20.40 20.17
C LEU A 141 10.40 -19.89 20.51
N ASP A 142 11.27 -19.90 19.52
CA ASP A 142 12.57 -19.27 19.58
C ASP A 142 12.55 -17.86 18.96
N GLN A 143 11.57 -17.56 18.09
CA GLN A 143 11.40 -16.27 17.42
C GLN A 143 10.07 -15.60 17.77
N GLU A 144 10.03 -14.27 17.65
CA GLU A 144 8.78 -13.53 17.79
C GLU A 144 7.87 -13.80 16.58
N PRO A 145 6.56 -14.09 16.79
CA PRO A 145 5.62 -14.23 15.69
C PRO A 145 5.56 -12.96 14.83
N ALA A 146 5.38 -13.12 13.52
CA ALA A 146 5.21 -11.99 12.60
C ALA A 146 4.07 -11.06 13.06
N TYR A 147 4.22 -9.75 12.84
CA TYR A 147 3.25 -8.74 13.26
C TYR A 147 1.81 -9.06 12.81
N SER A 148 1.63 -9.56 11.58
CA SER A 148 0.34 -10.00 11.02
C SER A 148 -0.35 -11.09 11.87
N LEU A 149 0.43 -12.01 12.44
CA LEU A 149 -0.04 -13.07 13.33
C LEU A 149 -0.39 -12.50 14.70
N LEU A 150 0.44 -11.59 15.25
CA LEU A 150 0.15 -10.92 16.52
C LEU A 150 -1.15 -10.13 16.48
N VAL A 151 -1.47 -9.49 15.35
CA VAL A 151 -2.66 -8.64 15.22
C VAL A 151 -3.87 -9.32 14.60
N TRP A 152 -3.82 -10.62 14.31
CA TRP A 152 -4.98 -11.35 13.79
C TRP A 152 -6.15 -11.28 14.78
N PRO A 153 -7.37 -10.90 14.36
CA PRO A 153 -8.45 -10.59 15.30
C PRO A 153 -9.19 -11.87 15.71
N GLY A 154 -8.43 -12.90 16.14
CA GLY A 154 -8.96 -14.08 16.78
C GLY A 154 -9.58 -13.73 18.13
N ARG A 155 -10.57 -14.52 18.57
CA ARG A 155 -11.26 -14.26 19.84
C ARG A 155 -10.25 -14.17 20.98
N GLY A 156 -10.35 -13.11 21.77
CA GLY A 156 -9.54 -12.94 22.99
C GLY A 156 -8.08 -12.54 22.76
N ASN A 157 -7.65 -12.27 21.52
CA ASN A 157 -6.26 -11.89 21.23
C ASN A 157 -5.80 -10.70 22.12
N PRO A 158 -4.76 -10.88 22.96
CA PRO A 158 -4.32 -9.85 23.90
C PRO A 158 -3.48 -8.74 23.27
N TYR A 159 -2.97 -8.91 22.05
CA TYR A 159 -2.03 -7.99 21.41
C TYR A 159 -2.72 -6.90 20.57
N VAL A 160 -3.94 -7.15 20.07
CA VAL A 160 -4.63 -6.23 19.13
C VAL A 160 -4.86 -4.84 19.73
N GLU A 161 -5.29 -4.74 20.99
CA GLU A 161 -5.52 -3.44 21.62
C GLU A 161 -4.22 -2.64 21.78
N GLY A 162 -3.14 -3.30 22.23
CA GLY A 162 -1.85 -2.65 22.44
C GLY A 162 -1.13 -2.23 21.15
N LEU A 163 -1.28 -3.02 20.08
CA LEU A 163 -0.59 -2.79 18.80
C LEU A 163 -1.41 -1.97 17.81
N MET A 164 -2.73 -2.15 17.77
CA MET A 164 -3.62 -1.48 16.80
C MET A 164 -4.56 -0.44 17.42
N GLY A 165 -4.74 -0.42 18.75
CA GLY A 165 -5.73 0.43 19.41
C GLY A 165 -7.17 -0.05 19.20
N ILE A 166 -7.39 -1.29 18.75
CA ILE A 166 -8.72 -1.86 18.51
C ILE A 166 -9.08 -2.78 19.68
N SER A 167 -10.19 -2.49 20.37
CA SER A 167 -10.73 -3.37 21.41
C SER A 167 -11.56 -4.50 20.80
N LEU A 168 -11.17 -5.76 21.04
CA LEU A 168 -11.92 -6.91 20.56
C LEU A 168 -13.11 -7.23 21.50
N PRO A 169 -14.33 -7.45 20.97
CA PRO A 169 -15.44 -7.90 21.79
C PRO A 169 -15.29 -9.38 22.20
N ASP A 170 -15.90 -9.75 23.33
CA ASP A 170 -15.99 -11.16 23.74
C ASP A 170 -17.07 -11.91 22.95
N GLN A 171 -16.75 -12.23 21.70
CA GLN A 171 -17.54 -13.07 20.81
C GLN A 171 -16.64 -13.84 19.85
N SER A 172 -17.24 -14.70 19.03
CA SER A 172 -16.55 -15.32 17.90
C SER A 172 -16.13 -14.26 16.89
N MET A 173 -14.87 -14.31 16.47
CA MET A 173 -14.25 -13.37 15.55
C MET A 173 -13.56 -14.14 14.41
N ALA A 174 -12.38 -13.69 13.94
CA ALA A 174 -11.66 -14.39 12.90
C ALA A 174 -11.29 -15.82 13.33
N PRO A 175 -11.44 -16.82 12.45
CA PRO A 175 -11.16 -18.21 12.80
C PRO A 175 -9.65 -18.44 13.01
N PHE A 176 -9.34 -19.34 13.93
CA PHE A 176 -7.97 -19.76 14.24
C PHE A 176 -7.93 -21.21 14.68
N HIS A 177 -6.76 -21.83 14.54
CA HIS A 177 -6.42 -23.08 15.18
C HIS A 177 -5.97 -22.78 16.61
N ASP A 178 -6.71 -23.30 17.58
CA ASP A 178 -6.43 -23.22 19.00
C ASP A 178 -5.61 -24.46 19.42
N ALA A 179 -4.31 -24.26 19.64
CA ALA A 179 -3.36 -25.33 19.91
C ALA A 179 -3.46 -25.82 21.37
N ASN A 180 -3.77 -24.94 22.31
CA ASN A 180 -3.80 -25.22 23.75
C ASN A 180 -5.23 -25.53 24.28
N LEU A 181 -6.26 -25.30 23.46
CA LEU A 181 -7.69 -25.52 23.70
C LEU A 181 -8.30 -24.62 24.79
N ASP A 182 -7.79 -23.40 24.98
CA ASP A 182 -8.32 -22.44 25.95
C ASP A 182 -9.38 -21.48 25.37
N GLY A 183 -9.55 -21.47 24.04
CA GLY A 183 -10.49 -20.64 23.30
C GLY A 183 -10.07 -19.18 23.11
N ILE A 184 -8.80 -18.86 23.37
CA ILE A 184 -8.18 -17.55 23.20
C ILE A 184 -7.11 -17.69 22.12
N TYR A 185 -7.07 -16.76 21.16
CA TYR A 185 -6.01 -16.74 20.16
C TYR A 185 -4.73 -16.13 20.74
N ASP A 186 -3.69 -16.93 20.91
CA ASP A 186 -2.34 -16.48 21.25
C ASP A 186 -1.28 -17.21 20.39
N PRO A 187 -0.64 -16.52 19.42
CA PRO A 187 0.40 -17.16 18.60
C PRO A 187 1.60 -17.62 19.43
N PHE A 188 1.82 -17.10 20.64
CA PHE A 188 2.88 -17.58 21.53
C PHE A 188 2.61 -18.97 22.10
N ASP A 189 1.35 -19.40 22.12
CA ASP A 189 0.93 -20.74 22.54
C ASP A 189 0.81 -21.72 21.36
N GLY A 190 1.24 -21.30 20.15
CA GLY A 190 1.22 -22.11 18.94
C GLY A 190 -0.06 -21.97 18.11
N ASP A 191 -0.93 -21.02 18.47
CA ASP A 191 -2.13 -20.73 17.70
C ASP A 191 -1.79 -20.07 16.37
N TYR A 192 -2.60 -20.35 15.35
CA TYR A 192 -2.42 -19.72 14.06
C TYR A 192 -3.73 -19.54 13.32
N PRO A 193 -3.86 -18.51 12.49
CA PRO A 193 -5.10 -18.27 11.79
C PRO A 193 -5.37 -19.32 10.70
N ILE A 194 -6.66 -19.61 10.47
CA ILE A 194 -7.14 -20.62 9.50
C ILE A 194 -8.27 -20.01 8.67
N VAL A 195 -8.63 -20.64 7.55
CA VAL A 195 -9.75 -20.15 6.71
C VAL A 195 -11.10 -20.31 7.40
N GLY A 196 -11.29 -21.38 8.17
CA GLY A 196 -12.52 -21.69 8.87
C GLY A 196 -12.45 -23.06 9.53
N GLU A 197 -13.25 -23.25 10.59
CA GLU A 197 -13.32 -24.53 11.32
C GLU A 197 -13.82 -25.70 10.47
N ASP A 198 -14.53 -25.42 9.37
CA ASP A 198 -15.02 -26.41 8.43
C ASP A 198 -13.92 -26.96 7.50
N CYS A 199 -12.80 -26.25 7.35
CA CYS A 199 -11.59 -26.69 6.65
C CYS A 199 -10.33 -26.43 7.52
N PRO A 200 -10.19 -27.07 8.69
CA PRO A 200 -9.27 -26.62 9.75
C PRO A 200 -7.77 -26.85 9.44
N SER A 201 -7.46 -27.65 8.43
CA SER A 201 -6.08 -27.94 8.00
C SER A 201 -5.59 -27.02 6.89
N LEU A 202 -6.44 -26.14 6.36
CA LEU A 202 -6.10 -25.29 5.23
C LEU A 202 -5.27 -24.08 5.70
N VAL A 203 -4.01 -24.04 5.26
CA VAL A 203 -3.15 -22.86 5.31
C VAL A 203 -2.98 -22.35 3.87
N PRO A 204 -3.66 -21.27 3.49
CA PRO A 204 -3.57 -20.69 2.15
C PRO A 204 -2.25 -19.93 1.97
N THR A 205 -1.85 -19.66 0.72
CA THR A 205 -0.67 -18.84 0.40
C THR A 205 -0.80 -17.43 0.95
N GLN A 206 -2.02 -16.90 0.90
CA GLN A 206 -2.39 -15.63 1.52
C GLN A 206 -3.86 -15.68 1.93
N MET A 207 -4.21 -15.04 3.05
CA MET A 207 -5.59 -14.83 3.45
C MET A 207 -5.82 -13.47 4.09
N ALA A 208 -7.02 -12.97 3.88
CA ALA A 208 -7.51 -11.72 4.42
C ALA A 208 -8.82 -11.98 5.16
N TRP A 209 -9.04 -11.28 6.27
CA TRP A 209 -10.28 -11.33 7.02
C TRP A 209 -10.85 -9.96 7.29
N THR A 210 -12.17 -9.84 7.23
CA THR A 210 -12.92 -8.65 7.67
C THR A 210 -14.30 -9.06 8.18
N ILE A 211 -14.99 -8.14 8.86
CA ILE A 211 -16.33 -8.37 9.41
C ILE A 211 -17.18 -7.12 9.27
N TYR A 212 -18.46 -7.31 8.98
CA TYR A 212 -19.43 -6.23 8.89
C TYR A 212 -20.83 -6.72 9.31
N ASN A 213 -21.72 -5.79 9.64
CA ASN A 213 -23.08 -6.10 10.05
C ASN A 213 -24.08 -5.11 9.48
N ASP A 214 -25.34 -5.50 9.44
CA ASP A 214 -26.43 -4.67 8.92
C ASP A 214 -27.32 -4.09 10.04
N LYS A 215 -26.98 -4.33 11.30
CA LYS A 215 -27.77 -3.90 12.46
C LYS A 215 -27.45 -2.46 12.88
N LEU A 216 -26.20 -2.06 12.71
CA LEU A 216 -25.72 -0.72 12.98
C LEU A 216 -25.85 0.16 11.72
N GLY A 217 -26.01 1.48 11.89
CA GLY A 217 -26.06 2.45 10.78
C GLY A 217 -27.46 2.74 10.20
N TYR A 218 -27.50 3.57 9.15
CA TYR A 218 -28.74 3.94 8.45
C TYR A 218 -29.01 3.03 7.25
N LYS A 219 -30.29 2.85 6.93
CA LYS A 219 -30.78 2.07 5.77
C LYS A 219 -31.28 2.99 4.68
N ASN A 220 -30.36 3.73 4.05
CA ASN A 220 -30.74 4.82 3.14
C ASN A 220 -31.05 4.33 1.71
N LEU A 221 -30.55 3.15 1.29
CA LEU A 221 -30.68 2.68 -0.10
C LEU A 221 -31.75 1.62 -0.29
N SER A 222 -31.87 0.66 0.63
CA SER A 222 -32.98 -0.31 0.57
C SER A 222 -34.33 0.32 0.97
N ASP A 223 -34.34 1.46 1.66
CA ASP A 223 -35.51 2.05 2.33
C ASP A 223 -36.23 1.02 3.25
N GLY A 224 -35.49 -0.02 3.64
CA GLY A 224 -35.99 -1.25 4.26
C GLY A 224 -35.50 -1.43 5.70
N LEU A 225 -36.05 -2.43 6.37
CA LEU A 225 -35.58 -2.86 7.69
C LEU A 225 -34.31 -3.69 7.55
N ALA A 226 -33.37 -3.53 8.49
CA ALA A 226 -32.24 -4.45 8.64
C ALA A 226 -32.73 -5.90 8.70
N LEU A 227 -32.06 -6.80 7.99
CA LEU A 227 -32.30 -8.23 8.13
C LEU A 227 -31.83 -8.70 9.52
N GLY A 228 -30.77 -8.08 10.05
CA GLY A 228 -30.22 -8.38 11.38
C GLY A 228 -29.19 -9.50 11.31
N VAL A 229 -28.16 -9.30 10.51
CA VAL A 229 -27.06 -10.24 10.27
C VAL A 229 -25.70 -9.59 10.50
N GLU A 230 -24.77 -10.42 10.95
CA GLU A 230 -23.33 -10.14 10.97
C GLU A 230 -22.65 -11.13 10.01
N VAL A 231 -21.66 -10.66 9.26
CA VAL A 231 -20.99 -11.43 8.22
C VAL A 231 -19.48 -11.30 8.42
N GLY A 232 -18.85 -12.40 8.84
CA GLY A 232 -17.40 -12.56 8.77
C GLY A 232 -17.00 -13.02 7.37
N VAL A 233 -16.01 -12.38 6.75
CA VAL A 233 -15.54 -12.71 5.41
C VAL A 233 -14.07 -13.08 5.45
N THR A 234 -13.75 -14.26 4.94
CA THR A 234 -12.37 -14.70 4.72
C THR A 234 -12.12 -14.82 3.22
N VAL A 235 -11.19 -14.04 2.70
CA VAL A 235 -10.71 -14.14 1.32
C VAL A 235 -9.37 -14.86 1.34
N PHE A 236 -9.18 -15.85 0.47
CA PHE A 236 -7.93 -16.62 0.45
C PHE A 236 -7.55 -17.07 -0.95
N ALA A 237 -6.25 -17.26 -1.14
CA ALA A 237 -5.67 -17.79 -2.37
C ALA A 237 -4.74 -18.96 -2.05
N VAL A 238 -4.64 -19.89 -2.98
CA VAL A 238 -3.86 -21.11 -2.80
C VAL A 238 -2.95 -21.33 -4.00
N ASP A 239 -1.68 -21.61 -3.76
CA ASP A 239 -0.67 -21.77 -4.82
C ASP A 239 -0.38 -23.24 -5.12
N PHE A 240 -1.41 -24.07 -5.35
CA PHE A 240 -1.18 -25.49 -5.69
C PHE A 240 -1.02 -25.72 -7.18
N PRO A 241 -0.13 -26.64 -7.60
CA PRO A 241 -0.16 -27.18 -8.95
C PRO A 241 -1.56 -27.71 -9.27
N SER A 242 -2.17 -27.17 -10.33
CA SER A 242 -3.49 -27.59 -10.80
C SER A 242 -3.47 -27.87 -12.30
N PRO A 243 -4.27 -28.83 -12.80
CA PRO A 243 -4.48 -28.98 -14.23
C PRO A 243 -4.93 -27.64 -14.81
N ASP A 244 -4.26 -27.20 -15.86
CA ASP A 244 -4.59 -25.99 -16.61
C ASP A 244 -4.73 -24.71 -15.75
N ARG A 245 -3.97 -24.64 -14.64
CA ARG A 245 -3.71 -23.43 -13.83
C ARG A 245 -4.91 -22.79 -13.14
N ILE A 246 -6.05 -23.47 -13.07
CA ILE A 246 -7.30 -22.90 -12.53
C ILE A 246 -7.18 -22.35 -11.09
N LEU A 247 -6.37 -22.97 -10.22
CA LEU A 247 -6.17 -22.46 -8.86
C LEU A 247 -5.35 -21.17 -8.81
N GLU A 248 -4.44 -20.97 -9.77
CA GLU A 248 -3.67 -19.73 -9.91
C GLU A 248 -4.54 -18.58 -10.40
N GLU A 249 -5.59 -18.92 -11.16
CA GLU A 249 -6.55 -17.99 -11.74
C GLU A 249 -7.81 -17.81 -10.87
N SER A 250 -7.80 -18.23 -9.60
CA SER A 250 -8.97 -18.17 -8.72
C SER A 250 -8.68 -17.55 -7.35
N ILE A 251 -9.62 -16.72 -6.89
CA ILE A 251 -9.71 -16.25 -5.50
C ILE A 251 -10.92 -16.90 -4.84
N PHE A 252 -10.76 -17.38 -3.62
CA PHE A 252 -11.81 -18.00 -2.85
C PHE A 252 -12.31 -17.07 -1.75
N VAL A 253 -13.62 -17.09 -1.51
CA VAL A 253 -14.26 -16.28 -0.47
C VAL A 253 -15.18 -17.15 0.36
N ARG A 254 -15.00 -17.10 1.68
CA ARG A 254 -15.86 -17.70 2.70
C ARG A 254 -16.64 -16.60 3.40
N TYR A 255 -17.96 -16.69 3.37
CA TYR A 255 -18.88 -15.83 4.13
C TYR A 255 -19.47 -16.64 5.30
N ASP A 256 -19.26 -16.17 6.53
CA ASP A 256 -19.84 -16.71 7.76
C ASP A 256 -20.94 -15.78 8.26
N ILE A 257 -22.19 -16.17 8.04
CA ILE A 257 -23.36 -15.33 8.25
C ILE A 257 -24.06 -15.76 9.53
N GLN A 258 -24.15 -14.85 10.50
CA GLN A 258 -24.84 -15.08 11.76
C GLN A 258 -26.12 -14.25 11.87
N ASN A 259 -27.21 -14.88 12.30
CA ASN A 259 -28.45 -14.17 12.63
C ASN A 259 -28.37 -13.55 14.04
N ILE A 260 -28.37 -12.22 14.07
CA ILE A 260 -28.31 -11.38 15.27
C ILE A 260 -29.56 -10.50 15.46
N SER A 261 -30.61 -10.76 14.66
CA SER A 261 -31.88 -10.01 14.65
C SER A 261 -32.69 -10.20 15.93
N GLY A 262 -32.53 -11.37 16.59
CA GLY A 262 -33.35 -11.78 17.73
C GLY A 262 -34.63 -12.55 17.36
N GLU A 263 -34.87 -12.81 16.07
CA GLU A 263 -36.01 -13.58 15.57
C GLU A 263 -35.58 -14.59 14.48
N PRO A 264 -36.34 -15.68 14.23
CA PRO A 264 -36.01 -16.61 13.17
C PRO A 264 -36.25 -15.97 11.80
N LEU A 265 -35.31 -16.15 10.88
CA LEU A 265 -35.44 -15.71 9.50
C LEU A 265 -35.78 -16.88 8.60
N SER A 266 -36.65 -16.64 7.61
CA SER A 266 -37.06 -17.64 6.61
C SER A 266 -36.86 -17.10 5.20
N ASP A 267 -36.78 -17.98 4.19
CA ASP A 267 -36.57 -17.59 2.79
C ASP A 267 -35.34 -16.67 2.62
N VAL A 268 -34.29 -16.91 3.42
CA VAL A 268 -33.04 -16.16 3.37
C VAL A 268 -32.27 -16.57 2.13
N ARG A 269 -31.80 -15.60 1.36
CA ARG A 269 -31.09 -15.78 0.10
C ARG A 269 -29.86 -14.90 0.08
N ILE A 270 -28.79 -15.43 -0.49
CA ILE A 270 -27.55 -14.68 -0.74
C ILE A 270 -27.54 -14.32 -2.22
N GLY A 271 -27.25 -13.06 -2.52
CA GLY A 271 -27.13 -12.52 -3.87
C GLY A 271 -25.73 -11.96 -4.08
N HIS A 272 -25.14 -12.22 -5.24
CA HIS A 272 -23.86 -11.65 -5.63
C HIS A 272 -24.05 -10.74 -6.82
N PHE A 273 -23.87 -9.44 -6.59
CA PHE A 273 -23.88 -8.41 -7.62
C PHE A 273 -22.48 -8.23 -8.17
N VAL A 274 -22.34 -8.23 -9.49
CA VAL A 274 -21.06 -8.01 -10.18
C VAL A 274 -21.28 -7.05 -11.35
N ASP A 275 -20.66 -5.88 -11.29
CA ASP A 275 -20.51 -4.96 -12.41
C ASP A 275 -19.24 -5.36 -13.17
N ALA A 276 -19.42 -6.16 -14.23
CA ALA A 276 -18.32 -6.68 -15.04
C ALA A 276 -17.92 -5.64 -16.09
N GLU A 277 -16.62 -5.41 -16.22
CA GLU A 277 -16.06 -4.54 -17.27
C GLU A 277 -14.79 -5.17 -17.84
N ILE A 278 -14.94 -6.18 -18.70
CA ILE A 278 -13.80 -6.91 -19.26
C ILE A 278 -13.22 -6.08 -20.42
N GLY A 279 -12.41 -5.09 -20.05
CA GLY A 279 -11.90 -4.10 -20.98
C GLY A 279 -13.00 -3.14 -21.36
N CYS A 280 -13.51 -3.26 -22.60
CA CYS A 280 -14.57 -2.42 -23.10
C CYS A 280 -15.93 -2.87 -22.54
N ASN A 281 -16.54 -2.04 -21.70
CA ASN A 281 -17.81 -2.37 -21.06
C ASN A 281 -19.03 -2.48 -22.01
N VAL A 282 -18.85 -2.20 -23.31
CA VAL A 282 -19.96 -2.12 -24.28
C VAL A 282 -20.19 -3.42 -25.04
N ASP A 283 -19.21 -4.32 -25.06
CA ASP A 283 -19.24 -5.63 -25.73
C ASP A 283 -19.18 -6.81 -24.75
N ASP A 284 -19.29 -6.54 -23.46
CA ASP A 284 -19.48 -7.54 -22.43
C ASP A 284 -20.82 -8.27 -22.57
N LEU A 285 -20.73 -9.59 -22.69
CA LEU A 285 -21.83 -10.54 -22.69
C LEU A 285 -21.80 -11.36 -21.40
N VAL A 286 -22.91 -12.05 -21.11
CA VAL A 286 -23.11 -12.74 -19.83
C VAL A 286 -23.79 -14.09 -20.03
N GLY A 287 -23.58 -15.00 -19.10
CA GLY A 287 -24.22 -16.32 -19.11
C GLY A 287 -24.19 -16.99 -17.75
N CYS A 288 -24.92 -18.10 -17.64
CA CYS A 288 -24.78 -18.99 -16.49
C CYS A 288 -24.68 -20.44 -16.91
N HIS A 289 -24.02 -21.23 -16.07
CA HIS A 289 -23.86 -22.66 -16.23
C HIS A 289 -24.37 -23.36 -14.97
N PRO A 290 -25.66 -23.73 -14.92
CA PRO A 290 -26.29 -24.25 -13.71
C PRO A 290 -25.67 -25.57 -13.24
N GLU A 291 -25.15 -26.42 -14.13
CA GLU A 291 -24.53 -27.69 -13.74
C GLU A 291 -23.33 -27.49 -12.81
N THR A 292 -22.53 -26.44 -13.05
CA THR A 292 -21.38 -26.08 -12.21
C THR A 292 -21.72 -25.04 -11.14
N GLN A 293 -22.95 -24.52 -11.10
CA GLN A 293 -23.38 -23.42 -10.22
C GLN A 293 -22.59 -22.13 -10.49
N THR A 294 -22.37 -21.80 -11.76
CA THR A 294 -21.54 -20.67 -12.19
C THR A 294 -22.36 -19.63 -12.94
N PHE A 295 -22.02 -18.36 -12.77
CA PHE A 295 -22.35 -17.31 -13.73
C PHE A 295 -21.08 -16.58 -14.18
N TYR A 296 -21.09 -15.99 -15.38
CA TYR A 296 -19.88 -15.47 -15.99
C TYR A 296 -20.15 -14.32 -16.98
N ALA A 297 -19.11 -13.53 -17.22
CA ALA A 297 -19.05 -12.49 -18.24
C ALA A 297 -17.89 -12.76 -19.23
N TYR A 298 -18.06 -12.35 -20.49
CA TYR A 298 -17.10 -12.57 -21.58
C TYR A 298 -17.31 -11.56 -22.72
N ASN A 299 -16.25 -11.19 -23.45
CA ASN A 299 -16.36 -10.25 -24.57
C ASN A 299 -16.96 -10.87 -25.83
N ASN A 300 -17.62 -10.02 -26.63
CA ASN A 300 -18.07 -10.34 -27.98
C ASN A 300 -16.96 -10.19 -29.03
N GLY A 301 -15.89 -10.95 -28.89
CA GLY A 301 -14.71 -10.89 -29.76
C GLY A 301 -13.55 -10.09 -29.14
N PRO A 302 -12.53 -9.73 -29.96
CA PRO A 302 -11.39 -8.92 -29.53
C PRO A 302 -11.74 -7.50 -29.09
N ASP A 303 -10.99 -7.00 -28.12
CA ASP A 303 -10.99 -5.60 -27.69
C ASP A 303 -10.03 -4.75 -28.55
N PRO A 304 -10.34 -3.46 -28.77
CA PRO A 304 -9.34 -2.50 -29.23
C PRO A 304 -8.26 -2.26 -28.15
N GLU A 305 -7.11 -1.71 -28.55
CA GLU A 305 -6.07 -1.30 -27.60
C GLU A 305 -6.57 -0.25 -26.59
N LEU A 306 -7.41 0.67 -27.04
CA LEU A 306 -8.09 1.67 -26.20
C LEU A 306 -9.59 1.67 -26.44
N CYS A 307 -10.33 1.43 -25.38
CA CYS A 307 -11.78 1.57 -25.31
C CYS A 307 -12.22 3.04 -25.39
N PRO A 308 -13.49 3.31 -25.75
CA PRO A 308 -14.07 4.64 -25.64
C PRO A 308 -13.87 5.23 -24.24
N GLY A 309 -13.34 6.45 -24.16
CA GLY A 309 -12.97 7.08 -22.88
C GLY A 309 -11.51 6.89 -22.46
N GLY A 310 -10.70 6.17 -23.25
CA GLY A 310 -9.24 6.04 -23.05
C GLY A 310 -8.82 4.95 -22.07
N LYS A 311 -9.75 4.09 -21.64
CA LYS A 311 -9.46 2.88 -20.86
C LYS A 311 -8.76 1.85 -21.76
N PRO A 312 -7.69 1.18 -21.34
CA PRO A 312 -7.10 0.08 -22.10
C PRO A 312 -8.10 -1.06 -22.32
N GLY A 313 -8.03 -1.74 -23.46
CA GLY A 313 -8.75 -2.99 -23.71
C GLY A 313 -7.84 -4.21 -23.60
N TYR A 314 -8.41 -5.42 -23.67
CA TYR A 314 -7.66 -6.68 -23.56
C TYR A 314 -7.05 -7.21 -24.86
N GLY A 315 -7.23 -6.50 -25.98
CA GLY A 315 -6.70 -6.89 -27.29
C GLY A 315 -7.35 -8.15 -27.86
N GLU A 316 -6.55 -8.97 -28.56
CA GLU A 316 -7.01 -10.17 -29.30
C GLU A 316 -7.59 -11.28 -28.41
N TYR A 317 -7.18 -11.36 -27.14
CA TYR A 317 -7.48 -12.47 -26.24
C TYR A 317 -8.09 -11.99 -24.93
N PRO A 318 -9.32 -11.43 -24.95
CA PRO A 318 -10.00 -11.02 -23.73
C PRO A 318 -10.31 -12.22 -22.82
N PRO A 319 -10.26 -12.03 -21.49
CA PRO A 319 -10.48 -13.08 -20.53
C PRO A 319 -11.97 -13.37 -20.29
N VAL A 320 -12.25 -14.42 -19.51
CA VAL A 320 -13.60 -14.73 -19.00
C VAL A 320 -13.60 -14.54 -17.49
N LEU A 321 -14.52 -13.71 -16.99
CA LEU A 321 -14.77 -13.56 -15.56
C LEU A 321 -15.81 -14.60 -15.15
N SER A 322 -15.48 -15.51 -14.24
CA SER A 322 -16.45 -16.46 -13.69
C SER A 322 -16.61 -16.30 -12.19
N MET A 323 -17.85 -16.49 -11.71
CA MET A 323 -18.16 -16.65 -10.30
C MET A 323 -18.88 -17.97 -10.09
N THR A 324 -18.31 -18.82 -9.25
CA THR A 324 -18.83 -20.17 -8.95
C THR A 324 -19.24 -20.29 -7.50
N PHE A 325 -20.47 -20.74 -7.25
CA PHE A 325 -20.90 -21.14 -5.92
C PHE A 325 -20.38 -22.55 -5.61
N LEU A 326 -19.53 -22.65 -4.59
CA LEU A 326 -18.88 -23.89 -4.20
C LEU A 326 -19.74 -24.67 -3.20
N SER A 327 -20.31 -23.98 -2.20
CA SER A 327 -21.10 -24.61 -1.12
C SER A 327 -22.61 -24.66 -1.37
N ASP A 328 -23.12 -23.85 -2.30
CA ASP A 328 -24.55 -23.62 -2.50
C ASP A 328 -24.95 -23.73 -3.97
N SER A 329 -26.25 -23.92 -4.20
CA SER A 329 -26.81 -23.97 -5.55
C SER A 329 -27.27 -22.60 -6.03
N LEU A 330 -26.98 -22.29 -7.30
CA LEU A 330 -27.49 -21.15 -8.05
C LEU A 330 -28.98 -21.38 -8.36
N ASP A 331 -29.87 -20.62 -7.71
CA ASP A 331 -31.33 -20.66 -7.92
C ASP A 331 -31.79 -19.72 -9.03
N ALA A 332 -31.14 -18.57 -9.14
CA ALA A 332 -31.47 -17.56 -10.14
C ALA A 332 -30.21 -16.87 -10.66
N PHE A 333 -30.28 -16.46 -11.92
CA PHE A 333 -29.29 -15.63 -12.57
C PHE A 333 -29.99 -14.66 -13.52
N LEU A 334 -29.72 -13.37 -13.34
CA LEU A 334 -30.19 -12.32 -14.23
C LEU A 334 -29.12 -11.25 -14.45
N TYR A 335 -29.39 -10.36 -15.40
CA TYR A 335 -28.55 -9.20 -15.66
C TYR A 335 -29.39 -7.95 -15.94
N TRP A 336 -28.78 -6.76 -15.83
CA TRP A 336 -29.37 -5.51 -16.30
C TRP A 336 -28.29 -4.52 -16.75
N ASN A 337 -28.72 -3.50 -17.49
CA ASN A 337 -27.85 -2.44 -18.00
C ASN A 337 -27.74 -1.30 -16.98
N ARG A 338 -26.59 -0.59 -16.95
CA ARG A 338 -26.41 0.60 -16.10
C ARG A 338 -27.56 1.60 -16.18
N LEU A 339 -28.03 1.83 -17.40
CA LEU A 339 -29.07 2.82 -17.71
C LEU A 339 -30.49 2.26 -17.53
N ALA A 340 -30.64 1.00 -17.11
CA ALA A 340 -31.95 0.45 -16.80
C ALA A 340 -32.51 1.15 -15.55
N PRO A 341 -33.74 1.71 -15.60
CA PRO A 341 -34.27 2.47 -14.49
C PRO A 341 -34.62 1.55 -13.31
N TRP A 342 -33.73 1.50 -12.31
CA TRP A 342 -34.04 1.02 -10.95
C TRP A 342 -35.00 1.99 -10.25
N THR A 343 -34.90 3.27 -10.61
CA THR A 343 -35.75 4.36 -10.12
C THR A 343 -36.69 4.82 -11.24
N GLY A 344 -38.00 4.79 -11.00
CA GLY A 344 -38.99 5.30 -11.97
C GLY A 344 -39.97 4.25 -12.52
N LEU A 345 -39.96 3.02 -12.01
CA LEU A 345 -41.05 2.08 -12.22
C LEU A 345 -42.29 2.61 -11.48
N THR A 346 -43.27 3.12 -12.24
CA THR A 346 -44.47 3.73 -11.65
C THR A 346 -45.23 2.71 -10.80
N GLY A 347 -45.27 2.92 -9.48
CA GLY A 347 -46.05 2.09 -8.56
C GLY A 347 -45.33 0.88 -7.96
N ILE A 348 -44.01 0.74 -8.15
CA ILE A 348 -43.18 -0.31 -7.53
C ILE A 348 -42.14 0.36 -6.62
N SER A 349 -42.01 -0.11 -5.38
CA SER A 349 -41.03 0.42 -4.42
C SER A 349 -39.64 -0.21 -4.60
N ILE A 350 -38.58 0.44 -4.12
CA ILE A 350 -37.21 -0.13 -4.16
C ILE A 350 -37.12 -1.49 -3.43
N PRO A 351 -37.67 -1.67 -2.20
CA PRO A 351 -37.73 -2.98 -1.55
C PRO A 351 -38.38 -4.07 -2.41
N GLU A 352 -39.45 -3.73 -3.12
CA GLU A 352 -40.19 -4.66 -3.98
C GLU A 352 -39.37 -5.05 -5.22
N VAL A 353 -38.64 -4.09 -5.82
CA VAL A 353 -37.67 -4.38 -6.91
C VAL A 353 -36.59 -5.35 -6.43
N ILE A 354 -36.05 -5.11 -5.23
CA ILE A 354 -35.01 -5.98 -4.63
C ILE A 354 -35.57 -7.39 -4.40
N GLU A 355 -36.79 -7.50 -3.83
CA GLU A 355 -37.45 -8.79 -3.65
C GLU A 355 -37.62 -9.52 -5.00
N HIS A 356 -38.04 -8.83 -6.06
CA HIS A 356 -38.18 -9.43 -7.38
C HIS A 356 -36.88 -10.07 -7.88
N VAL A 357 -35.75 -9.35 -7.81
CA VAL A 357 -34.47 -9.86 -8.33
C VAL A 357 -33.95 -11.04 -7.50
N PHE A 358 -34.13 -11.04 -6.17
CA PHE A 358 -33.83 -12.20 -5.32
C PHE A 358 -34.67 -13.44 -5.65
N HIS A 359 -35.84 -13.25 -6.25
CA HIS A 359 -36.73 -14.35 -6.66
C HIS A 359 -36.58 -14.73 -8.15
N GLY A 360 -35.56 -14.21 -8.84
CA GLY A 360 -35.32 -14.51 -10.25
C GLY A 360 -36.37 -13.91 -11.18
N ARG A 361 -36.82 -12.68 -10.89
CA ARG A 361 -37.71 -11.88 -11.72
C ARG A 361 -37.02 -10.61 -12.17
N TRP A 362 -37.49 -10.05 -13.27
CA TRP A 362 -37.08 -8.72 -13.70
C TRP A 362 -37.46 -7.67 -12.64
N PRO A 363 -36.79 -6.50 -12.59
CA PRO A 363 -37.07 -5.44 -11.63
C PRO A 363 -38.55 -5.05 -11.52
N ASP A 364 -39.30 -5.12 -12.63
CA ASP A 364 -40.74 -4.83 -12.69
C ASP A 364 -41.65 -5.99 -12.26
N GLY A 365 -41.08 -7.10 -11.78
CA GLY A 365 -41.77 -8.31 -11.33
C GLY A 365 -42.07 -9.32 -12.45
N THR A 366 -41.76 -8.98 -13.71
CA THR A 366 -41.95 -9.86 -14.86
C THR A 366 -41.17 -11.16 -14.71
N VAL A 367 -41.81 -12.29 -15.00
CA VAL A 367 -41.19 -13.61 -14.98
C VAL A 367 -40.21 -13.75 -16.14
N ILE A 368 -39.03 -14.30 -15.88
CA ILE A 368 -38.07 -14.63 -16.94
C ILE A 368 -38.60 -15.83 -17.73
N THR A 369 -38.54 -15.76 -19.06
CA THR A 369 -39.01 -16.82 -19.97
C THR A 369 -37.91 -17.22 -20.95
N GLU A 370 -37.77 -18.49 -21.27
CA GLU A 370 -36.74 -18.97 -22.21
C GLU A 370 -36.82 -18.29 -23.59
N GLY A 371 -35.66 -18.12 -24.22
CA GLY A 371 -35.52 -17.48 -25.52
C GLY A 371 -35.39 -15.96 -25.43
N GLY A 372 -34.93 -15.32 -26.52
CA GLY A 372 -34.71 -13.88 -26.57
C GLY A 372 -33.86 -13.37 -25.40
N SER A 373 -34.09 -12.12 -24.98
CA SER A 373 -33.44 -11.53 -23.80
C SER A 373 -33.94 -12.12 -22.48
N GLY A 374 -34.95 -12.99 -22.52
CA GLY A 374 -35.65 -13.52 -21.37
C GLY A 374 -36.77 -12.63 -20.83
N TYR A 375 -36.89 -11.39 -21.32
CA TYR A 375 -38.00 -10.49 -21.01
C TYR A 375 -39.14 -10.69 -22.02
N ASN A 376 -40.32 -11.09 -21.56
CA ASN A 376 -41.51 -11.30 -22.40
C ASN A 376 -41.26 -12.09 -23.71
N SER A 377 -40.37 -13.09 -23.64
CA SER A 377 -39.87 -13.81 -24.81
C SER A 377 -40.78 -14.98 -25.23
N GLY A 378 -41.75 -15.35 -24.39
CA GLY A 378 -42.82 -16.29 -24.74
C GLY A 378 -42.45 -17.77 -24.62
N GLY A 379 -41.23 -18.10 -24.19
CA GLY A 379 -40.83 -19.46 -23.84
C GLY A 379 -41.28 -19.89 -22.43
N ASN A 380 -40.74 -21.00 -21.94
CA ASN A 380 -41.10 -21.52 -20.61
C ASN A 380 -40.58 -20.59 -19.50
N PRO A 381 -41.33 -20.40 -18.39
CA PRO A 381 -40.82 -19.72 -17.21
C PRO A 381 -39.52 -20.36 -16.68
N THR A 382 -38.54 -19.53 -16.38
CA THR A 382 -37.26 -19.92 -15.78
C THR A 382 -36.80 -18.82 -14.80
N LYS A 383 -35.75 -19.09 -14.03
CA LYS A 383 -35.05 -18.11 -13.18
C LYS A 383 -33.62 -17.85 -13.66
N LEU A 384 -33.17 -18.58 -14.68
CA LEU A 384 -31.79 -18.63 -15.13
C LEU A 384 -31.72 -18.14 -16.57
N LEU A 385 -31.09 -16.98 -16.78
CA LEU A 385 -30.83 -16.45 -18.12
C LEU A 385 -29.64 -17.15 -18.77
N PHE A 386 -29.74 -17.38 -20.08
CA PHE A 386 -28.60 -17.77 -20.93
C PHE A 386 -27.84 -19.00 -20.43
N THR A 387 -28.57 -20.11 -20.23
CA THR A 387 -28.00 -21.39 -19.77
C THR A 387 -27.23 -22.16 -20.84
N GLY A 388 -27.28 -21.70 -22.10
CA GLY A 388 -26.62 -22.32 -23.24
C GLY A 388 -25.14 -21.95 -23.36
N ILE A 389 -24.33 -22.87 -23.86
CA ILE A 389 -22.90 -22.65 -24.11
C ILE A 389 -22.74 -21.73 -25.33
N PRO A 390 -22.05 -20.57 -25.22
CA PRO A 390 -21.96 -19.58 -26.30
C PRO A 390 -21.35 -20.10 -27.62
N SER A 391 -20.49 -21.11 -27.59
CA SER A 391 -19.91 -21.75 -28.78
C SER A 391 -20.91 -22.61 -29.57
N ASP A 392 -21.99 -23.07 -28.94
CA ASP A 392 -23.09 -23.78 -29.59
C ASP A 392 -24.12 -22.78 -30.15
N THR A 393 -24.07 -22.57 -31.46
CA THR A 393 -24.98 -21.69 -32.21
C THR A 393 -26.47 -22.00 -32.11
N THR A 394 -26.85 -23.15 -31.56
CA THR A 394 -28.25 -23.53 -31.35
C THR A 394 -28.72 -23.32 -29.91
N SER A 395 -27.82 -22.97 -29.00
CA SER A 395 -28.10 -22.81 -27.58
C SER A 395 -28.65 -21.42 -27.25
N TRP A 396 -29.41 -21.32 -26.16
CA TRP A 396 -29.87 -20.03 -25.65
C TRP A 396 -28.73 -19.35 -24.86
N SER A 397 -27.95 -18.52 -25.56
CA SER A 397 -26.87 -17.71 -25.01
C SER A 397 -27.01 -16.23 -25.42
N HIS A 398 -26.37 -15.32 -24.67
CA HIS A 398 -26.48 -13.89 -24.91
C HIS A 398 -25.95 -13.48 -26.31
N ILE A 399 -24.90 -14.13 -26.81
CA ILE A 399 -24.36 -13.82 -28.15
C ILE A 399 -25.34 -14.14 -29.30
N HIS A 400 -26.33 -15.00 -29.07
CA HIS A 400 -27.31 -15.40 -30.10
C HIS A 400 -28.60 -14.54 -30.08
N LEU A 401 -28.63 -13.44 -29.33
CA LEU A 401 -29.74 -12.49 -29.40
C LEU A 401 -29.77 -11.78 -30.75
N SER A 402 -30.96 -11.64 -31.33
CA SER A 402 -31.14 -10.94 -32.61
C SER A 402 -30.80 -9.45 -32.52
N ASN A 403 -30.89 -8.85 -31.32
CA ASN A 403 -30.52 -7.48 -31.02
C ASN A 403 -29.82 -7.44 -29.65
N ILE A 404 -28.48 -7.45 -29.65
CA ILE A 404 -27.71 -7.19 -28.44
C ILE A 404 -27.65 -5.68 -28.27
N GLU A 405 -28.30 -5.15 -27.24
CA GLU A 405 -28.24 -3.71 -26.92
C GLU A 405 -26.83 -3.34 -26.49
N PHE A 406 -26.30 -2.18 -26.89
CA PHE A 406 -25.09 -1.65 -26.25
C PHE A 406 -25.37 -1.41 -24.77
N GLY A 407 -24.52 -1.93 -23.89
CA GLY A 407 -24.74 -1.72 -22.46
C GLY A 407 -23.65 -2.27 -21.59
N ASP A 408 -23.32 -1.46 -20.59
CA ASP A 408 -22.57 -1.80 -19.39
C ASP A 408 -23.43 -2.74 -18.52
N ARG A 409 -22.93 -3.94 -18.21
CA ARG A 409 -23.72 -5.09 -17.70
C ARG A 409 -23.46 -5.39 -16.23
N ARG A 410 -24.56 -5.49 -15.48
CA ARG A 410 -24.57 -5.93 -14.09
C ARG A 410 -25.17 -7.31 -13.98
N LEU A 411 -24.43 -8.23 -13.38
CA LEU A 411 -24.80 -9.62 -13.17
C LEU A 411 -25.29 -9.81 -11.74
N PHE A 412 -26.28 -10.68 -11.56
CA PHE A 412 -26.79 -11.03 -10.24
C PHE A 412 -27.10 -12.52 -10.14
N GLY A 413 -26.28 -13.26 -9.40
CA GLY A 413 -26.49 -14.67 -9.08
C GLY A 413 -27.05 -14.84 -7.67
N VAL A 414 -28.06 -15.69 -7.50
CA VAL A 414 -28.78 -15.87 -6.21
C VAL A 414 -28.77 -17.33 -5.78
N THR A 415 -28.55 -17.58 -4.49
CA THR A 415 -28.62 -18.93 -3.91
C THR A 415 -30.05 -19.44 -3.76
N GLN A 416 -30.21 -20.75 -3.59
CA GLN A 416 -31.44 -21.32 -3.03
C GLN A 416 -31.77 -20.72 -1.65
N PRO A 417 -33.07 -20.63 -1.27
CA PRO A 417 -33.45 -20.10 0.02
C PRO A 417 -33.11 -21.06 1.16
N PHE A 418 -32.77 -20.51 2.32
CA PHE A 418 -32.57 -21.25 3.55
C PHE A 418 -33.27 -20.58 4.74
N ALA A 419 -33.45 -21.32 5.83
CA ALA A 419 -33.91 -20.77 7.10
C ALA A 419 -32.69 -20.49 7.99
N LEU A 420 -32.75 -19.39 8.74
CA LEU A 420 -31.68 -19.00 9.66
C LEU A 420 -32.28 -18.74 11.05
N PRO A 421 -32.22 -19.73 11.97
CA PRO A 421 -32.74 -19.60 13.34
C PRO A 421 -32.06 -18.47 14.12
N ILE A 422 -32.65 -18.07 15.25
CA ILE A 422 -32.05 -17.09 16.17
C ILE A 422 -30.65 -17.57 16.58
N GLY A 423 -29.62 -16.74 16.36
CA GLY A 423 -28.22 -17.09 16.64
C GLY A 423 -27.64 -18.16 15.72
N GLY A 424 -28.40 -18.65 14.74
CA GLY A 424 -27.96 -19.62 13.76
C GLY A 424 -26.90 -19.05 12.83
N ARG A 425 -26.05 -19.93 12.30
CA ARG A 425 -24.98 -19.61 11.35
C ARG A 425 -25.17 -20.31 10.01
N LYS A 426 -24.77 -19.66 8.93
CA LYS A 426 -24.71 -20.20 7.57
C LYS A 426 -23.36 -19.82 6.95
N VAL A 427 -22.64 -20.82 6.47
CA VAL A 427 -21.41 -20.63 5.68
C VAL A 427 -21.74 -20.71 4.19
N HIS A 428 -21.18 -19.79 3.40
CA HIS A 428 -21.24 -19.76 1.94
C HIS A 428 -19.84 -19.57 1.36
N TYR A 429 -19.44 -20.47 0.45
CA TYR A 429 -18.19 -20.42 -0.31
C TYR A 429 -18.44 -20.07 -1.76
N ALA A 430 -17.63 -19.16 -2.28
CA ALA A 430 -17.58 -18.81 -3.69
C ALA A 430 -16.13 -18.75 -4.20
N ALA A 431 -15.96 -18.97 -5.51
CA ALA A 431 -14.72 -18.70 -6.23
C ALA A 431 -14.96 -17.64 -7.30
N TYR A 432 -14.04 -16.69 -7.41
CA TYR A 432 -13.95 -15.70 -8.49
C TYR A 432 -12.73 -16.04 -9.34
N SER A 433 -12.94 -16.28 -10.64
CA SER A 433 -11.86 -16.75 -11.51
C SER A 433 -11.67 -15.87 -12.75
N ALA A 434 -10.41 -15.66 -13.11
CA ALA A 434 -9.95 -14.83 -14.21
C ALA A 434 -9.32 -15.71 -15.31
N HIS A 435 -10.13 -16.26 -16.21
CA HIS A 435 -9.62 -17.24 -17.17
C HIS A 435 -9.07 -16.56 -18.42
N ARG A 436 -7.80 -16.79 -18.75
CA ARG A 436 -7.21 -16.26 -19.97
C ARG A 436 -6.15 -17.17 -20.57
N GLU A 437 -6.43 -17.69 -21.75
CA GLU A 437 -5.50 -18.48 -22.56
C GLU A 437 -5.17 -17.74 -23.86
N ILE A 438 -3.89 -17.44 -24.07
CA ILE A 438 -3.42 -16.75 -25.28
C ILE A 438 -3.61 -17.64 -26.50
N GLY A 439 -4.16 -17.09 -27.58
CA GLY A 439 -4.45 -17.82 -28.81
C GLY A 439 -5.85 -18.41 -28.91
N LEU A 440 -6.67 -18.32 -27.85
CA LEU A 440 -8.08 -18.72 -27.90
C LEU A 440 -9.00 -17.56 -28.27
N THR A 441 -10.05 -17.85 -29.04
CA THR A 441 -11.13 -16.88 -29.29
C THR A 441 -11.98 -16.66 -28.03
N SER A 442 -12.72 -15.55 -27.93
CA SER A 442 -13.58 -15.27 -26.77
C SER A 442 -14.58 -16.38 -26.45
N LEU A 443 -15.07 -17.13 -27.46
CA LEU A 443 -15.95 -18.29 -27.23
C LEU A 443 -15.20 -19.51 -26.73
N SER A 444 -14.02 -19.79 -27.31
CA SER A 444 -13.14 -20.88 -26.85
C SER A 444 -12.60 -20.66 -25.44
N GLN A 445 -12.43 -19.40 -25.03
CA GLN A 445 -12.11 -19.02 -23.66
C GLN A 445 -13.23 -19.47 -22.71
N VAL A 446 -14.50 -19.24 -23.07
CA VAL A 446 -15.67 -19.68 -22.27
C VAL A 446 -15.71 -21.21 -22.16
N ASP A 447 -15.54 -21.93 -23.27
CA ASP A 447 -15.52 -23.40 -23.26
C ASP A 447 -14.44 -23.93 -22.30
N THR A 448 -13.24 -23.34 -22.40
CA THR A 448 -12.08 -23.71 -21.56
C THR A 448 -12.36 -23.40 -20.09
N ALA A 449 -12.82 -22.18 -19.78
CA ALA A 449 -13.19 -21.75 -18.44
C ALA A 449 -14.19 -22.72 -17.79
N LEU A 450 -15.32 -22.99 -18.46
CA LEU A 450 -16.36 -23.88 -17.95
C LEU A 450 -15.87 -25.32 -17.75
N SER A 451 -14.96 -25.80 -18.60
CA SER A 451 -14.38 -27.14 -18.49
C SER A 451 -13.47 -27.32 -17.25
N ARG A 452 -12.88 -26.23 -16.74
CA ARG A 452 -11.98 -26.23 -15.58
C ARG A 452 -12.75 -26.16 -14.24
N ILE A 453 -13.97 -25.62 -14.21
CA ILE A 453 -14.74 -25.39 -12.97
C ILE A 453 -15.05 -26.66 -12.15
N PRO A 454 -15.35 -27.84 -12.75
CA PRO A 454 -15.53 -29.06 -11.96
C PRO A 454 -14.36 -29.39 -11.02
N PHE A 455 -13.13 -28.99 -11.39
CA PHE A 455 -11.96 -29.12 -10.52
C PHE A 455 -12.09 -28.26 -9.26
N LEU A 456 -12.52 -26.99 -9.37
CA LEU A 456 -12.72 -26.09 -8.21
C LEU A 456 -13.74 -26.66 -7.23
N LYS A 457 -14.84 -27.24 -7.74
CA LYS A 457 -15.86 -27.88 -6.89
C LYS A 457 -15.28 -29.09 -6.15
N THR A 458 -14.57 -29.94 -6.88
CA THR A 458 -13.90 -31.11 -6.29
C THR A 458 -12.88 -30.66 -5.24
N PHE A 459 -12.07 -29.64 -5.53
CA PHE A 459 -11.09 -29.11 -4.61
C PHE A 459 -11.72 -28.58 -3.32
N TYR A 460 -12.83 -27.86 -3.40
CA TYR A 460 -13.64 -27.46 -2.24
C TYR A 460 -14.17 -28.67 -1.45
N GLU A 461 -14.71 -29.69 -2.12
CA GLU A 461 -15.21 -30.92 -1.47
C GLU A 461 -14.11 -31.67 -0.68
N TYR A 462 -12.85 -31.53 -1.09
CA TYR A 462 -11.68 -32.01 -0.35
C TYR A 462 -11.07 -30.96 0.59
N CYS A 463 -11.86 -29.99 1.05
CA CYS A 463 -11.44 -28.94 1.99
C CYS A 463 -10.21 -28.16 1.49
N PHE A 464 -10.12 -27.92 0.18
CA PHE A 464 -8.99 -27.26 -0.48
C PHE A 464 -7.65 -27.96 -0.21
N THR A 465 -7.67 -29.28 -0.02
CA THR A 465 -6.46 -30.10 0.11
C THR A 465 -6.33 -31.03 -1.09
N LEU A 466 -5.11 -31.17 -1.61
CA LEU A 466 -4.78 -32.18 -2.62
C LEU A 466 -3.91 -33.30 -1.99
N PRO A 467 -4.00 -34.55 -2.48
CA PRO A 467 -3.14 -35.67 -2.05
C PRO A 467 -1.65 -35.46 -2.33
N ILE A 468 -1.28 -34.38 -2.99
CA ILE A 468 0.07 -34.05 -3.44
C ILE A 468 0.82 -33.18 -2.40
N GLY A 469 0.14 -32.79 -1.31
CA GLY A 469 0.69 -31.92 -0.26
C GLY A 469 0.63 -30.44 -0.66
N ASN A 470 0.68 -29.55 0.33
CA ASN A 470 0.87 -28.13 0.09
C ASN A 470 2.22 -27.92 -0.61
N PRO A 471 2.32 -27.04 -1.61
CA PRO A 471 3.62 -26.58 -2.06
C PRO A 471 4.36 -26.10 -0.82
N MET A 472 5.58 -26.58 -0.66
CA MET A 472 6.38 -26.18 0.48
C MET A 472 6.56 -24.67 0.35
N PRO A 473 6.08 -23.87 1.32
CA PRO A 473 6.41 -22.45 1.32
C PRO A 473 7.92 -22.33 1.26
N CYS A 474 8.44 -21.29 0.60
CA CYS A 474 9.87 -21.08 0.63
C CYS A 474 10.24 -20.68 2.06
N LEU A 475 10.95 -21.57 2.76
CA LEU A 475 11.31 -21.42 4.18
C LEU A 475 12.77 -21.03 4.39
N SER A 476 13.61 -21.15 3.35
CA SER A 476 15.03 -20.80 3.41
C SER A 476 15.53 -20.38 2.05
N ASP A 477 16.39 -19.35 2.03
CA ASP A 477 17.11 -18.91 0.82
C ASP A 477 16.16 -18.53 -0.34
N CYS A 478 15.14 -17.73 0.02
CA CYS A 478 14.04 -17.36 -0.84
C CYS A 478 14.34 -16.13 -1.67
N VAL A 479 13.82 -16.10 -2.89
CA VAL A 479 13.80 -14.88 -3.71
C VAL A 479 12.63 -14.03 -3.24
N TRP A 480 12.95 -12.83 -2.79
CA TRP A 480 11.99 -11.77 -2.50
C TRP A 480 12.07 -10.75 -3.64
N PRO A 481 11.05 -10.66 -4.52
CA PRO A 481 11.11 -9.79 -5.69
C PRO A 481 11.51 -8.35 -5.37
N GLY A 482 12.66 -7.91 -5.89
CA GLY A 482 13.22 -6.58 -5.67
C GLY A 482 14.30 -6.50 -4.58
N ASP A 483 14.44 -7.50 -3.70
CA ASP A 483 15.58 -7.67 -2.78
C ASP A 483 16.63 -8.55 -3.47
N MET A 484 17.47 -7.90 -4.26
CA MET A 484 18.40 -8.50 -5.20
C MET A 484 19.76 -8.79 -4.57
N ASP A 485 20.12 -8.10 -3.49
CA ASP A 485 21.27 -8.48 -2.67
C ASP A 485 20.92 -9.40 -1.49
N ALA A 486 19.66 -9.84 -1.41
CA ALA A 486 19.13 -10.80 -0.45
C ALA A 486 19.43 -10.41 1.01
N ASN A 487 19.45 -9.12 1.30
CA ASN A 487 19.76 -8.57 2.62
C ASN A 487 18.53 -8.42 3.52
N GLY A 488 17.33 -8.68 2.98
CA GLY A 488 16.07 -8.64 3.69
C GLY A 488 15.25 -7.36 3.52
N ILE A 489 15.70 -6.40 2.71
CA ILE A 489 15.01 -5.16 2.39
C ILE A 489 15.18 -4.78 0.91
N CYS A 490 14.07 -4.48 0.23
CA CYS A 490 14.13 -3.93 -1.12
C CYS A 490 14.39 -2.41 -1.07
N ASN A 491 15.52 -1.95 -1.57
CA ASN A 491 15.90 -0.54 -1.59
C ASN A 491 16.67 -0.14 -2.86
N ASN A 492 17.29 1.04 -2.84
CA ASN A 492 17.99 1.58 -4.02
C ASN A 492 19.27 0.81 -4.36
N LEU A 493 19.92 0.16 -3.39
CA LEU A 493 21.18 -0.55 -3.59
C LEU A 493 20.99 -1.86 -4.38
N ASP A 494 19.79 -2.45 -4.33
CA ASP A 494 19.40 -3.58 -5.19
C ASP A 494 19.50 -3.26 -6.68
N PHE A 495 19.28 -1.99 -7.05
CA PHE A 495 19.40 -1.54 -8.43
C PHE A 495 20.81 -1.72 -8.99
N LEU A 496 21.84 -1.71 -8.13
CA LEU A 496 23.22 -1.95 -8.55
C LEU A 496 23.46 -3.44 -8.86
N GLN A 497 22.82 -4.34 -8.11
CA GLN A 497 22.89 -5.78 -8.34
C GLN A 497 22.30 -6.16 -9.70
N TRP A 498 21.15 -5.55 -10.01
CA TRP A 498 20.50 -5.66 -11.31
C TRP A 498 21.45 -5.25 -12.44
N GLY A 499 22.04 -4.05 -12.36
CA GLY A 499 22.91 -3.53 -13.42
C GLY A 499 24.10 -4.43 -13.71
N VAL A 500 24.74 -4.98 -12.67
CA VAL A 500 25.87 -5.91 -12.83
C VAL A 500 25.45 -7.25 -13.47
N SER A 501 24.18 -7.64 -13.34
CA SER A 501 23.66 -8.96 -13.74
C SER A 501 22.82 -8.95 -15.02
N ILE A 502 22.60 -7.80 -15.65
CA ILE A 502 21.77 -7.65 -16.85
C ILE A 502 22.23 -8.55 -18.01
N ASP A 503 21.30 -8.92 -18.89
CA ASP A 503 21.48 -9.84 -20.03
C ASP A 503 21.81 -11.30 -19.67
N ARG A 504 21.68 -11.68 -18.39
CA ARG A 504 21.89 -13.05 -17.95
C ARG A 504 20.62 -13.88 -18.10
N LEU A 505 20.78 -15.10 -18.64
CA LEU A 505 19.72 -16.09 -18.78
C LEU A 505 19.87 -17.19 -17.74
N GLY A 506 18.75 -17.67 -17.22
CA GLY A 506 18.70 -18.81 -16.31
C GLY A 506 17.41 -19.59 -16.39
N VAL A 507 17.09 -20.31 -15.32
CA VAL A 507 15.87 -21.12 -15.24
C VAL A 507 14.77 -20.26 -14.63
N ALA A 508 13.72 -20.01 -15.41
CA ALA A 508 12.52 -19.32 -14.94
C ALA A 508 11.91 -20.02 -13.71
N ARG A 509 11.29 -19.24 -12.83
CA ARG A 509 10.51 -19.77 -11.72
C ARG A 509 9.31 -20.56 -12.26
N ASN A 510 8.86 -21.56 -11.50
CA ASN A 510 7.66 -22.32 -11.88
C ASN A 510 6.40 -21.43 -11.90
N HIS A 511 6.36 -20.43 -11.00
CA HIS A 511 5.26 -19.48 -10.83
C HIS A 511 5.85 -18.07 -10.61
N PRO A 512 6.33 -17.40 -11.68
CA PRO A 512 6.94 -16.08 -11.56
C PRO A 512 5.94 -15.05 -11.05
N PHE A 513 6.30 -14.36 -9.97
CA PHE A 513 5.48 -13.31 -9.39
C PHE A 513 6.37 -12.14 -8.94
N ALA A 514 6.03 -10.91 -9.32
CA ALA A 514 6.84 -9.72 -9.03
C ALA A 514 6.44 -9.01 -7.71
N GLY A 515 5.32 -9.39 -7.07
CA GLY A 515 4.95 -8.83 -5.78
C GLY A 515 5.75 -9.42 -4.62
N TRP A 516 5.74 -8.73 -3.48
CA TRP A 516 6.49 -9.08 -2.27
C TRP A 516 5.97 -10.35 -1.56
N LEU A 517 6.33 -11.51 -2.10
CA LEU A 517 6.09 -12.83 -1.53
C LEU A 517 7.33 -13.72 -1.75
N PRO A 518 7.72 -14.56 -0.77
CA PRO A 518 8.89 -15.41 -0.88
C PRO A 518 8.64 -16.49 -1.94
N GLN A 519 9.58 -16.63 -2.86
CA GLN A 519 9.48 -17.60 -3.95
C GLN A 519 10.69 -18.51 -3.99
N TYR A 520 10.42 -19.80 -4.23
CA TYR A 520 11.47 -20.76 -4.51
C TYR A 520 11.96 -20.56 -5.95
N ALA A 521 13.29 -20.52 -6.10
CA ALA A 521 13.95 -20.49 -7.39
C ALA A 521 15.18 -21.41 -7.39
N LEU A 522 15.40 -22.12 -8.50
CA LEU A 522 16.63 -22.89 -8.70
C LEU A 522 17.82 -21.94 -8.80
N GLY A 523 18.95 -22.29 -8.18
CA GLY A 523 20.18 -21.50 -8.20
C GLY A 523 20.75 -21.34 -9.61
N TRP A 524 21.13 -20.13 -9.96
CA TRP A 524 21.80 -19.78 -11.22
C TRP A 524 23.32 -19.69 -11.03
N GLY A 525 23.80 -19.63 -9.79
CA GLY A 525 25.15 -19.25 -9.41
C GLY A 525 25.34 -17.73 -9.43
N ASN A 526 26.41 -17.25 -8.79
CA ASN A 526 26.67 -15.83 -8.64
C ASN A 526 27.04 -15.14 -9.97
N THR A 527 26.82 -13.83 -10.07
CA THR A 527 27.31 -13.00 -11.18
C THR A 527 28.65 -12.37 -10.81
N GLY A 528 29.73 -12.76 -11.49
CA GLY A 528 31.05 -12.18 -11.25
C GLY A 528 31.51 -12.34 -9.79
N ALA A 529 31.77 -11.21 -9.15
CA ALA A 529 32.18 -11.07 -7.75
C ALA A 529 31.03 -10.71 -6.80
N LEU A 530 29.78 -10.68 -7.27
CA LEU A 530 28.63 -10.56 -6.39
C LEU A 530 28.51 -11.79 -5.50
N ASP A 531 28.20 -11.59 -4.22
CA ASP A 531 28.07 -12.69 -3.25
C ASP A 531 26.68 -13.35 -3.29
N THR A 532 25.71 -12.79 -4.03
CA THR A 532 24.37 -13.34 -4.23
C THR A 532 24.23 -14.17 -5.50
N ASP A 533 23.38 -15.20 -5.43
CA ASP A 533 22.99 -16.00 -6.58
C ASP A 533 22.13 -15.17 -7.54
N ALA A 534 22.40 -15.25 -8.86
CA ALA A 534 21.74 -14.42 -9.86
C ALA A 534 20.22 -14.58 -9.94
N ARG A 535 19.65 -15.66 -9.39
CA ARG A 535 18.19 -15.83 -9.32
C ARG A 535 17.49 -14.73 -8.52
N HIS A 536 18.21 -14.00 -7.65
CA HIS A 536 17.65 -12.89 -6.88
C HIS A 536 17.51 -11.62 -7.72
N GLN A 537 18.35 -11.46 -8.74
CA GLN A 537 18.31 -10.35 -9.70
C GLN A 537 17.25 -10.56 -10.80
N ASP A 538 16.78 -11.79 -11.03
CA ASP A 538 15.56 -12.12 -11.81
C ASP A 538 14.31 -11.88 -10.94
N ALA A 539 14.07 -10.61 -10.63
CA ALA A 539 13.04 -10.17 -9.71
C ALA A 539 11.62 -10.48 -10.22
N ASN A 540 11.39 -10.48 -11.54
CA ASN A 540 10.10 -10.86 -12.12
C ASN A 540 9.96 -12.39 -12.28
N GLY A 541 11.07 -13.14 -12.36
CA GLY A 541 11.13 -14.60 -12.35
C GLY A 541 11.02 -15.27 -13.70
N ASP A 542 11.06 -14.51 -14.79
CA ASP A 542 10.78 -14.98 -16.15
C ASP A 542 11.95 -15.76 -16.77
N GLY A 543 13.09 -15.84 -16.08
CA GLY A 543 14.28 -16.54 -16.52
C GLY A 543 15.29 -15.67 -17.26
N MET A 544 15.08 -14.35 -17.32
CA MET A 544 15.99 -13.39 -17.93
C MET A 544 16.14 -12.14 -17.07
N ILE A 545 17.39 -11.78 -16.74
CA ILE A 545 17.66 -10.50 -16.06
C ILE A 545 17.69 -9.39 -17.11
N ASP A 546 16.65 -8.57 -17.15
CA ASP A 546 16.52 -7.46 -18.08
C ASP A 546 15.94 -6.22 -17.39
N ARG A 547 15.59 -5.19 -18.17
CA ARG A 547 15.10 -3.92 -17.60
C ARG A 547 13.81 -4.06 -16.78
N TYR A 548 13.02 -5.13 -16.93
CA TYR A 548 11.77 -5.31 -16.18
C TYR A 548 12.03 -5.63 -14.72
N ASP A 549 13.10 -6.35 -14.41
CA ASP A 549 13.48 -6.65 -13.04
C ASP A 549 13.76 -5.39 -12.24
N SER A 550 14.36 -4.39 -12.90
CA SER A 550 14.65 -3.09 -12.27
C SER A 550 13.39 -2.34 -11.83
N THR A 551 12.26 -2.57 -12.51
CA THR A 551 10.99 -1.90 -12.18
C THR A 551 10.35 -2.47 -10.91
N VAL A 552 10.62 -3.75 -10.60
CA VAL A 552 10.12 -4.44 -9.39
C VAL A 552 10.63 -3.77 -8.12
N ILE A 553 11.84 -3.20 -8.15
CA ILE A 553 12.39 -2.43 -7.02
C ILE A 553 11.47 -1.26 -6.66
N SER A 554 10.93 -0.55 -7.65
CA SER A 554 10.02 0.58 -7.38
C SER A 554 8.71 0.13 -6.73
N ASP A 555 8.21 -1.05 -7.11
CA ASP A 555 6.94 -1.60 -6.63
C ASP A 555 7.04 -2.17 -5.21
N ASN A 556 8.23 -2.65 -4.83
CA ASN A 556 8.49 -3.26 -3.53
C ASN A 556 9.41 -2.43 -2.62
N PHE A 557 9.80 -1.22 -3.02
CA PHE A 557 10.70 -0.36 -2.27
C PHE A 557 10.27 -0.17 -0.81
N GLY A 558 11.20 -0.40 0.12
CA GLY A 558 11.02 -0.27 1.56
C GLY A 558 10.33 -1.46 2.24
N LYS A 559 9.92 -2.50 1.49
CA LYS A 559 9.39 -3.74 2.09
C LYS A 559 10.52 -4.58 2.65
N THR A 560 10.23 -5.26 3.76
CA THR A 560 11.20 -6.08 4.50
C THR A 560 10.65 -7.49 4.71
N ASN A 561 11.54 -8.46 4.85
CA ASN A 561 11.19 -9.86 5.13
C ASN A 561 11.74 -10.36 6.48
N GLN A 562 12.37 -9.47 7.23
CA GLN A 562 12.91 -9.70 8.56
C GLN A 562 12.72 -8.43 9.40
N ASP A 563 12.82 -8.59 10.72
CA ASP A 563 12.80 -7.48 11.66
C ASP A 563 14.13 -6.71 11.62
N ASP A 564 14.03 -5.38 11.54
CA ASP A 564 15.18 -4.45 11.52
C ASP A 564 16.28 -4.81 10.49
N PRO A 565 15.95 -4.88 9.19
CA PRO A 565 16.94 -5.21 8.17
C PRO A 565 17.99 -4.11 8.04
N ASP A 566 19.23 -4.52 7.76
CA ASP A 566 20.28 -3.57 7.40
C ASP A 566 19.98 -3.00 6.00
N TRP A 567 19.87 -1.66 5.89
CA TRP A 567 19.74 -0.99 4.60
C TRP A 567 20.91 -1.31 3.66
N GLY A 568 22.06 -1.65 4.23
CA GLY A 568 23.27 -1.96 3.50
C GLY A 568 24.02 -0.71 3.03
N GLY A 569 25.17 -0.96 2.39
CA GLY A 569 26.13 0.08 2.03
C GLY A 569 26.85 0.66 3.25
N TYR A 570 27.86 1.49 3.01
CA TYR A 570 28.67 2.04 4.09
C TYR A 570 28.35 3.51 4.35
N SER A 571 28.43 3.91 5.61
CA SER A 571 28.39 5.32 6.04
C SER A 571 29.75 5.72 6.62
N VAL A 572 30.81 5.60 5.81
CA VAL A 572 32.18 5.94 6.22
C VAL A 572 32.40 7.45 6.05
N GLU A 573 33.00 8.07 7.06
CA GLU A 573 33.47 9.45 6.93
C GLU A 573 34.66 9.50 5.94
N GLY A 574 34.53 10.33 4.91
CA GLY A 574 35.52 10.45 3.85
C GLY A 574 35.36 11.71 3.01
N GLN A 575 36.29 11.98 2.11
CA GLN A 575 36.30 13.19 1.26
C GLN A 575 36.01 12.88 -0.21
N GLU A 576 35.55 11.66 -0.51
CA GLU A 576 35.31 11.20 -1.86
C GLU A 576 34.07 11.88 -2.46
N ILE A 577 32.91 11.77 -1.77
CA ILE A 577 31.70 12.53 -2.13
C ILE A 577 31.75 13.91 -1.47
N MET A 578 31.88 14.93 -2.31
CA MET A 578 31.95 16.33 -1.92
C MET A 578 30.62 17.03 -2.15
N MET A 579 30.11 17.66 -1.10
CA MET A 579 28.93 18.53 -1.16
C MET A 579 29.35 19.99 -1.20
N THR A 580 28.97 20.70 -2.26
CA THR A 580 29.26 22.13 -2.42
C THR A 580 27.97 22.94 -2.43
N ARG A 581 27.78 23.80 -1.43
CA ARG A 581 26.68 24.78 -1.44
C ARG A 581 26.94 25.83 -2.52
N MET A 582 26.00 25.99 -3.45
CA MET A 582 26.07 26.97 -4.51
C MET A 582 25.47 28.30 -4.04
N ILE A 583 26.34 29.25 -3.69
CA ILE A 583 25.93 30.58 -3.20
C ILE A 583 25.83 31.56 -4.37
N ASN A 584 24.69 32.25 -4.49
CA ASN A 584 24.60 33.44 -5.32
C ASN A 584 24.94 34.67 -4.46
N ALA A 585 26.16 35.19 -4.62
CA ALA A 585 26.75 36.26 -3.81
C ALA A 585 25.97 37.59 -3.81
N LEU A 586 24.94 37.72 -4.66
CA LEU A 586 24.07 38.90 -4.74
C LEU A 586 22.83 38.86 -3.82
N THR A 587 22.53 37.71 -3.19
CA THR A 587 21.27 37.50 -2.43
C THR A 587 21.45 37.26 -0.93
N TRP A 588 22.61 36.80 -0.47
CA TRP A 588 22.86 36.39 0.93
C TRP A 588 24.29 36.75 1.35
N PRO A 589 24.51 37.83 2.11
CA PRO A 589 25.87 38.25 2.50
C PRO A 589 26.54 37.38 3.58
N ASP A 590 25.75 36.66 4.40
CA ASP A 590 26.21 36.16 5.72
C ASP A 590 26.20 34.63 5.87
N ASP A 591 26.28 33.84 4.79
CA ASP A 591 26.24 32.36 4.80
C ASP A 591 25.02 31.69 5.46
N ILE A 592 24.08 32.43 6.03
CA ILE A 592 22.86 31.93 6.69
C ILE A 592 21.68 31.93 5.71
N VAL A 593 20.90 30.85 5.68
CA VAL A 593 19.67 30.74 4.87
C VAL A 593 18.44 31.10 5.69
N PRO A 594 17.66 32.14 5.36
CA PRO A 594 16.46 32.42 6.13
C PRO A 594 15.33 31.42 5.93
N PRO A 595 14.37 31.40 6.87
CA PRO A 595 13.12 30.67 6.69
C PRO A 595 12.46 31.02 5.36
N ASP A 596 11.85 30.03 4.72
CA ASP A 596 11.18 30.13 3.42
C ASP A 596 12.11 30.41 2.23
N LYS A 597 13.44 30.27 2.40
CA LYS A 597 14.43 30.51 1.34
C LYS A 597 15.09 29.25 0.83
N ARG A 598 15.41 29.31 -0.46
CA ARG A 598 15.99 28.22 -1.24
C ARG A 598 17.52 28.30 -1.21
N PHE A 599 18.15 27.14 -1.17
CA PHE A 599 19.59 26.98 -1.35
C PHE A 599 19.84 25.73 -2.18
N MET A 600 20.95 25.72 -2.92
CA MET A 600 21.30 24.62 -3.81
C MET A 600 22.59 23.96 -3.35
N ILE A 601 22.64 22.65 -3.41
CA ILE A 601 23.84 21.84 -3.16
C ILE A 601 24.16 21.06 -4.43
N ARG A 602 25.42 21.11 -4.84
CA ARG A 602 26.00 20.24 -5.86
C ARG A 602 26.74 19.10 -5.19
N PHE A 603 26.59 17.89 -5.72
CA PHE A 603 27.23 16.66 -5.26
C PHE A 603 28.23 16.22 -6.32
N ASP A 604 29.49 16.00 -5.94
CA ASP A 604 30.59 15.65 -6.82
C ASP A 604 31.40 14.48 -6.22
N ILE A 605 32.04 13.65 -7.04
CA ILE A 605 33.12 12.73 -6.61
C ILE A 605 34.45 13.34 -7.05
N ALA A 606 35.29 13.74 -6.08
CA ALA A 606 36.44 14.63 -6.34
C ALA A 606 37.83 13.97 -6.20
N ASP A 607 38.01 12.95 -5.36
CA ASP A 607 39.30 12.31 -5.07
C ASP A 607 39.15 10.79 -4.88
N TRP A 608 39.16 10.01 -5.97
CA TRP A 608 39.12 8.53 -5.91
C TRP A 608 40.22 7.89 -6.78
N PRO A 609 40.99 6.89 -6.29
CA PRO A 609 42.04 6.27 -7.08
C PRO A 609 41.54 5.21 -8.08
N ALA A 610 41.97 5.38 -9.33
CA ALA A 610 42.34 4.42 -10.39
C ALA A 610 41.40 3.28 -10.86
N ASP A 611 40.35 2.88 -10.14
CA ASP A 611 39.36 1.91 -10.65
C ASP A 611 37.99 2.55 -10.87
N SER A 612 37.44 2.19 -12.02
CA SER A 612 36.39 2.89 -12.74
C SER A 612 35.00 2.41 -12.36
N ILE A 613 34.25 3.22 -11.62
CA ILE A 613 32.91 2.89 -11.13
C ILE A 613 31.96 2.52 -12.28
N TYR A 614 31.29 1.37 -12.14
CA TYR A 614 30.24 0.89 -13.03
C TYR A 614 28.86 1.37 -12.58
N GLY A 615 28.62 1.35 -11.27
CA GLY A 615 27.41 1.88 -10.66
C GLY A 615 27.64 2.34 -9.23
N ILE A 616 26.84 3.29 -8.77
CA ILE A 616 26.86 3.84 -7.41
C ILE A 616 25.43 4.11 -6.91
N GLY A 617 25.19 3.71 -5.67
CA GLY A 617 23.95 3.96 -4.93
C GLY A 617 24.26 4.61 -3.58
N TYR A 618 23.39 5.52 -3.15
CA TYR A 618 23.52 6.30 -1.92
C TYR A 618 22.20 6.96 -1.54
N SER A 619 22.06 7.31 -0.25
CA SER A 619 20.92 8.02 0.31
C SER A 619 21.36 9.41 0.78
N ILE A 620 20.68 10.46 0.31
CA ILE A 620 20.85 11.82 0.83
C ILE A 620 19.82 12.04 1.94
N GLN A 621 20.29 12.24 3.16
CA GLN A 621 19.45 12.44 4.34
C GLN A 621 19.50 13.90 4.82
N TYR A 622 18.36 14.41 5.26
CA TYR A 622 18.17 15.76 5.80
C TYR A 622 17.07 15.76 6.85
N ASP A 623 17.09 16.74 7.76
CA ASP A 623 16.02 16.88 8.76
C ASP A 623 14.72 17.37 8.10
N PRO A 624 13.66 16.54 8.03
CA PRO A 624 12.42 16.94 7.39
C PRO A 624 11.69 18.04 8.18
N GLU A 625 11.92 18.24 9.47
CA GLU A 625 11.25 19.32 10.24
C GLU A 625 11.80 20.71 9.88
N VAL A 626 13.03 20.76 9.37
CA VAL A 626 13.74 22.01 9.06
C VAL A 626 13.84 22.24 7.55
N VAL A 627 14.12 21.19 6.78
CA VAL A 627 14.45 21.28 5.36
C VAL A 627 13.43 20.50 4.53
N MET A 628 13.08 21.04 3.36
CA MET A 628 12.40 20.28 2.32
C MET A 628 13.21 20.31 1.03
N LEU A 629 13.30 19.17 0.37
CA LEU A 629 13.79 19.07 -1.00
C LEU A 629 12.69 19.54 -1.96
N GLU A 630 12.89 20.67 -2.65
CA GLU A 630 11.90 21.27 -3.54
C GLU A 630 12.10 20.89 -5.01
N GLN A 631 13.35 20.77 -5.47
CA GLN A 631 13.65 20.47 -6.88
C GLN A 631 14.92 19.63 -7.02
N MET A 632 14.87 18.62 -7.88
CA MET A 632 16.03 17.87 -8.35
C MET A 632 16.46 18.45 -9.71
N LEU A 633 17.64 19.08 -9.76
CA LEU A 633 18.16 19.73 -10.95
C LEU A 633 19.29 18.88 -11.53
N ASN A 634 18.99 18.14 -12.61
CA ASN A 634 19.95 17.28 -13.30
C ASN A 634 20.64 16.27 -12.37
N LEU A 635 19.86 15.32 -11.81
CA LEU A 635 20.45 14.10 -11.25
C LEU A 635 21.24 13.41 -12.36
N VAL A 636 22.54 13.24 -12.14
CA VAL A 636 23.51 12.75 -13.12
C VAL A 636 23.39 13.46 -14.49
N PRO A 637 23.94 14.67 -14.65
CA PRO A 637 23.81 15.43 -15.89
C PRO A 637 24.34 14.65 -17.09
N LYS A 638 23.75 14.80 -18.29
CA LYS A 638 24.20 14.14 -19.54
C LYS A 638 25.66 14.42 -19.92
N SER A 639 26.27 15.44 -19.33
CA SER A 639 27.71 15.75 -19.45
C SER A 639 28.60 14.88 -18.56
N SER A 640 28.01 14.09 -17.67
CA SER A 640 28.65 13.08 -16.85
C SER A 640 28.84 11.81 -17.67
N TYR A 641 30.04 11.22 -17.67
CA TYR A 641 30.32 9.97 -18.39
C TYR A 641 29.49 8.79 -17.87
N LEU A 642 28.99 8.84 -16.62
CA LEU A 642 28.06 7.86 -16.08
C LEU A 642 26.69 7.89 -16.74
N ALA A 643 26.30 8.96 -17.45
CA ALA A 643 24.95 9.08 -18.02
C ALA A 643 24.79 8.37 -19.37
N ASP A 644 25.88 7.88 -19.98
CA ASP A 644 25.83 7.16 -21.25
C ASP A 644 25.68 5.65 -21.01
N GLN A 645 24.64 5.06 -21.61
CA GLN A 645 24.24 3.66 -21.42
C GLN A 645 24.12 3.26 -19.94
N SER A 646 23.38 4.08 -19.18
CA SER A 646 23.08 3.89 -17.78
C SER A 646 21.60 4.04 -17.49
N GLU A 647 21.13 3.36 -16.45
CA GLU A 647 19.82 3.58 -15.89
C GLU A 647 19.92 4.21 -14.50
N LEU A 648 18.91 4.99 -14.13
CA LEU A 648 18.85 5.75 -12.88
C LEU A 648 17.56 5.39 -12.12
N PHE A 649 17.74 4.97 -10.88
CA PHE A 649 16.67 4.88 -9.89
C PHE A 649 16.75 6.05 -8.91
N SER A 650 15.60 6.64 -8.57
CA SER A 650 15.50 7.61 -7.49
C SER A 650 14.16 7.56 -6.78
N ARG A 651 14.17 7.57 -5.44
CA ARG A 651 12.97 7.62 -4.61
C ARG A 651 13.11 8.69 -3.54
N GLN A 652 12.19 9.65 -3.52
CA GLN A 652 12.11 10.64 -2.44
C GLN A 652 11.17 10.14 -1.36
N GLN A 653 11.61 10.21 -0.10
CA GLN A 653 10.81 9.96 1.09
C GLN A 653 10.86 11.19 2.01
N ASP A 654 10.16 11.14 3.14
CA ASP A 654 10.29 12.21 4.12
C ASP A 654 11.68 12.16 4.77
N GLY A 655 12.44 13.26 4.66
CA GLY A 655 13.81 13.33 5.18
C GLY A 655 14.89 12.60 4.35
N SER A 656 14.56 11.93 3.24
CA SER A 656 15.56 11.25 2.40
C SER A 656 15.30 11.33 0.88
N LEU A 657 16.38 11.22 0.11
CA LEU A 657 16.37 10.93 -1.32
C LEU A 657 17.34 9.78 -1.60
N ASP A 658 16.80 8.63 -1.97
CA ASP A 658 17.54 7.40 -2.28
C ASP A 658 17.81 7.35 -3.78
N ILE A 659 19.07 7.16 -4.17
CA ILE A 659 19.54 7.23 -5.56
C ILE A 659 20.38 6.00 -5.86
N ALA A 660 20.22 5.44 -7.05
CA ALA A 660 21.18 4.51 -7.62
C ALA A 660 21.31 4.71 -9.13
N ILE A 661 22.54 4.68 -9.63
CA ILE A 661 22.82 4.71 -11.06
C ILE A 661 23.77 3.57 -11.38
N THR A 662 23.50 2.85 -12.46
CA THR A 662 24.36 1.78 -12.95
C THR A 662 24.38 1.78 -14.46
N LYS A 663 25.51 1.39 -15.04
CA LYS A 663 25.63 1.10 -16.47
C LYS A 663 24.95 -0.23 -16.81
N THR A 664 24.77 -0.47 -18.10
CA THR A 664 24.17 -1.71 -18.66
C THR A 664 24.98 -2.33 -19.79
N ASP A 665 26.19 -1.81 -20.06
CA ASP A 665 27.05 -2.20 -21.19
C ASP A 665 28.21 -3.14 -20.78
N HIS A 666 28.22 -3.59 -19.52
CA HIS A 666 29.29 -4.34 -18.86
C HIS A 666 30.69 -3.73 -18.99
N GLN A 667 30.80 -2.40 -19.16
CA GLN A 667 32.07 -1.70 -19.28
C GLN A 667 32.23 -0.65 -18.18
N ASN A 668 33.35 -0.75 -17.45
CA ASN A 668 33.78 0.29 -16.52
C ASN A 668 34.06 1.63 -17.24
N LEU A 669 33.79 2.76 -16.60
CA LEU A 669 34.04 4.09 -17.17
C LEU A 669 35.52 4.47 -17.30
N PRO A 670 35.99 5.22 -18.29
CA PRO A 670 37.30 5.88 -18.17
C PRO A 670 37.29 6.95 -17.04
N PHE A 671 38.37 7.05 -16.26
CA PHE A 671 38.50 7.94 -15.09
C PHE A 671 38.36 9.44 -15.44
N GLU A 672 37.38 10.13 -14.83
CA GLU A 672 37.19 11.59 -14.82
C GLU A 672 36.41 12.02 -13.54
N PRO A 673 36.58 13.25 -13.02
CA PRO A 673 35.75 13.79 -11.95
C PRO A 673 34.26 13.76 -12.31
N LEU A 674 33.42 13.35 -11.37
CA LEU A 674 32.03 13.00 -11.62
C LEU A 674 31.06 13.94 -10.89
N GLU A 675 30.20 14.66 -11.62
CA GLU A 675 29.07 15.37 -11.01
C GLU A 675 27.90 14.38 -10.82
N LEU A 676 27.44 14.20 -9.58
CA LEU A 676 26.31 13.35 -9.20
C LEU A 676 24.96 14.09 -9.33
N GLY A 677 24.97 15.41 -9.23
CA GLY A 677 23.82 16.25 -9.53
C GLY A 677 23.71 17.50 -8.66
N LYS A 678 22.61 18.25 -8.85
CA LYS A 678 22.30 19.45 -8.06
C LYS A 678 20.90 19.35 -7.45
N LEU A 679 20.79 19.63 -6.15
CA LEU A 679 19.53 19.61 -5.44
C LEU A 679 19.20 20.98 -4.87
N MET A 680 17.95 21.42 -5.06
CA MET A 680 17.41 22.65 -4.49
C MET A 680 16.59 22.32 -3.25
N PHE A 681 17.10 22.76 -2.11
CA PHE A 681 16.44 22.65 -0.82
C PHE A 681 15.83 23.99 -0.42
N LYS A 682 14.90 23.94 0.52
CA LYS A 682 14.30 25.12 1.14
C LYS A 682 14.20 24.92 2.65
N ILE A 683 14.53 25.96 3.40
CA ILE A 683 14.26 26.01 4.85
C ILE A 683 12.75 26.20 5.05
N LYS A 684 12.11 25.25 5.75
CA LYS A 684 10.69 25.32 6.09
C LYS A 684 10.41 26.58 6.90
N GLN A 685 9.18 27.09 6.79
CA GLN A 685 8.76 28.21 7.62
C GLN A 685 8.63 27.72 9.07
N GLN A 686 9.48 28.25 9.94
CA GLN A 686 9.39 28.01 11.38
C GLN A 686 8.95 29.31 12.09
N PRO A 687 8.41 29.24 13.33
CA PRO A 687 8.20 30.43 14.14
C PRO A 687 9.53 31.20 14.22
N ILE A 688 9.51 32.51 14.00
CA ILE A 688 10.73 33.33 14.01
C ILE A 688 11.36 33.22 15.40
N GLN A 689 12.40 32.39 15.52
CA GLN A 689 13.32 32.41 16.65
C GLN A 689 14.22 33.64 16.43
N VAL A 690 14.04 34.66 17.25
CA VAL A 690 14.91 35.83 17.30
C VAL A 690 16.16 35.40 18.07
N GLY A 691 17.32 35.28 17.39
CA GLY A 691 18.54 34.73 17.99
C GLY A 691 19.63 34.37 16.98
N PHE A 692 20.68 33.68 17.45
CA PHE A 692 21.76 33.16 16.59
C PHE A 692 21.21 32.11 15.59
N PRO A 693 21.80 31.99 14.39
CA PRO A 693 21.39 30.98 13.41
C PRO A 693 21.58 29.56 13.96
N ASP A 694 20.55 28.72 13.81
CA ASP A 694 20.64 27.27 14.05
C ASP A 694 21.33 26.59 12.85
N THR A 695 21.74 25.33 13.02
CA THR A 695 22.40 24.56 11.95
C THR A 695 21.68 23.24 11.74
N THR A 696 21.35 22.94 10.48
CA THR A 696 20.90 21.61 10.04
C THR A 696 21.99 20.96 9.20
N GLN A 697 21.96 19.63 9.05
CA GLN A 697 22.93 18.89 8.27
C GLN A 697 22.27 18.18 7.08
N ILE A 698 23.03 18.11 5.99
CA ILE A 698 22.73 17.22 4.87
C ILE A 698 23.86 16.20 4.82
N VAL A 699 23.49 14.93 4.81
CA VAL A 699 24.41 13.78 4.94
C VAL A 699 24.19 12.82 3.79
N VAL A 700 25.26 12.24 3.25
CA VAL A 700 25.16 11.12 2.30
C VAL A 700 25.50 9.83 3.05
N ARG A 701 24.57 8.88 3.06
CA ARG A 701 24.68 7.58 3.75
C ARG A 701 24.42 6.43 2.79
N HIS A 702 24.58 5.21 3.30
CA HIS A 702 24.27 3.95 2.59
C HIS A 702 24.97 3.89 1.23
N ILE A 703 26.25 4.26 1.20
CA ILE A 703 27.01 4.40 -0.03
C ILE A 703 27.52 3.01 -0.44
N LYS A 704 27.14 2.56 -1.63
CA LYS A 704 27.64 1.32 -2.23
C LYS A 704 27.98 1.59 -3.70
N ALA A 705 29.11 1.06 -4.17
CA ALA A 705 29.52 1.19 -5.57
C ALA A 705 30.14 -0.12 -6.06
N TYR A 706 29.97 -0.42 -7.34
CA TYR A 706 30.51 -1.63 -7.97
C TYR A 706 31.38 -1.30 -9.18
N LEU A 707 32.35 -2.17 -9.44
CA LEU A 707 32.92 -2.38 -10.77
C LEU A 707 32.02 -3.29 -11.61
N ALA A 708 32.25 -3.34 -12.93
CA ALA A 708 31.45 -4.13 -13.87
C ALA A 708 31.49 -5.65 -13.61
N ASP A 709 32.48 -6.14 -12.87
CA ASP A 709 32.55 -7.54 -12.44
C ASP A 709 31.83 -7.79 -11.11
N GLY A 710 31.22 -6.77 -10.49
CA GLY A 710 30.57 -6.86 -9.18
C GLY A 710 31.47 -6.61 -7.98
N THR A 711 32.75 -6.28 -8.18
CA THR A 711 33.64 -5.95 -7.06
C THR A 711 33.17 -4.68 -6.35
N GLU A 712 32.91 -4.76 -5.04
CA GLU A 712 32.47 -3.65 -4.20
C GLU A 712 33.60 -2.62 -3.94
N LEU A 713 33.24 -1.34 -3.97
CA LEU A 713 34.11 -0.20 -3.68
C LEU A 713 33.59 0.58 -2.46
N THR A 714 34.48 0.92 -1.52
CA THR A 714 34.13 1.66 -0.30
C THR A 714 34.30 3.17 -0.48
N ILE A 715 33.22 3.90 -0.74
CA ILE A 715 33.23 5.36 -0.93
C ILE A 715 32.74 6.06 0.34
N GLY A 716 33.47 7.08 0.80
CA GLY A 716 33.09 7.89 1.96
C GLY A 716 32.42 9.22 1.60
N SER A 717 31.81 9.85 2.60
CA SER A 717 31.31 11.22 2.47
C SER A 717 31.50 12.01 3.75
N HIS A 718 31.44 13.34 3.66
CA HIS A 718 31.47 14.22 4.83
C HIS A 718 30.21 15.11 4.85
N PRO A 719 29.48 15.20 5.98
CA PRO A 719 28.29 16.04 6.11
C PRO A 719 28.53 17.50 5.73
N ILE A 720 27.52 18.17 5.17
CA ILE A 720 27.52 19.62 5.01
C ILE A 720 26.58 20.26 6.01
N SER A 721 27.08 21.24 6.74
CA SER A 721 26.31 22.03 7.70
C SER A 721 25.69 23.24 7.02
N ILE A 722 24.40 23.47 7.25
CA ILE A 722 23.60 24.56 6.68
C ILE A 722 23.09 25.45 7.82
N PRO A 723 23.73 26.61 8.03
CA PRO A 723 23.22 27.61 8.96
C PRO A 723 21.90 28.23 8.44
N TYR A 724 20.90 28.36 9.30
CA TYR A 724 19.61 28.96 8.96
C TYR A 724 19.06 29.87 10.06
N GLY A 725 18.27 30.88 9.68
CA GLY A 725 17.70 31.84 10.63
C GLY A 725 17.59 33.27 10.10
N LEU A 726 17.10 34.18 10.94
CA LEU A 726 17.03 35.62 10.65
C LEU A 726 17.96 36.38 11.60
N ILE A 727 18.94 37.09 11.05
CA ILE A 727 19.73 38.05 11.83
C ILE A 727 18.90 39.33 11.97
N THR A 728 18.34 39.60 13.15
CA THR A 728 17.65 40.86 13.45
C THR A 728 18.27 41.57 14.66
N GLY A 729 19.39 42.27 14.44
CA GLY A 729 19.93 43.24 15.39
C GLY A 729 20.63 42.65 16.64
N LEU A 730 21.47 43.50 17.24
CA LEU A 730 22.24 43.22 18.46
C LEU A 730 21.30 43.12 19.67
N GLU A 731 20.95 41.91 20.09
CA GLU A 731 20.56 41.71 21.49
C GLU A 731 21.81 41.73 22.35
N GLU A 732 21.78 42.53 23.43
CA GLU A 732 22.71 42.36 24.54
C GLU A 732 22.49 40.96 25.10
N GLU A 733 23.46 40.09 24.85
CA GLU A 733 23.55 38.77 25.43
C GLU A 733 23.41 38.87 26.96
N LYS A 734 22.58 38.00 27.53
CA LYS A 734 22.65 37.72 28.97
C LYS A 734 24.11 37.43 29.33
N GLU A 735 24.68 38.29 30.17
CA GLU A 735 25.92 38.13 30.95
C GLU A 735 26.63 36.79 30.70
N PRO A 736 27.72 36.77 29.90
CA PRO A 736 28.57 35.60 29.79
C PRO A 736 29.10 35.24 31.18
N THR A 737 29.02 33.97 31.56
CA THR A 737 29.58 33.44 32.82
C THR A 737 31.12 33.45 32.87
N ALA A 738 31.77 34.37 32.15
CA ALA A 738 33.20 34.51 31.96
C ALA A 738 33.56 36.00 31.76
N GLU A 739 34.24 36.62 32.73
CA GLU A 739 34.64 38.04 32.68
C GLU A 739 35.68 38.29 31.56
N PHE A 740 35.25 38.80 30.40
CA PHE A 740 36.10 39.52 29.45
C PHE A 740 35.92 41.02 29.70
N LEU A 741 37.01 41.72 30.03
CA LEU A 741 36.99 43.13 30.47
C LEU A 741 38.01 43.94 29.69
N ILE A 742 37.70 45.21 29.42
CA ILE A 742 38.59 46.17 28.77
C ILE A 742 38.68 47.49 29.54
N SER A 743 39.85 48.13 29.50
CA SER A 743 40.09 49.44 30.11
C SER A 743 41.29 50.15 29.48
N PRO A 744 41.34 51.50 29.42
CA PRO A 744 40.22 52.40 29.59
C PRO A 744 39.25 52.30 28.40
N ASN A 745 37.96 52.49 28.65
CA ASN A 745 36.95 52.64 27.62
C ASN A 745 36.00 53.78 28.04
N PRO A 746 36.06 54.97 27.41
CA PRO A 746 36.76 55.27 26.15
C PRO A 746 38.29 55.18 26.21
N THR A 747 38.92 54.81 25.10
CA THR A 747 40.39 54.75 24.90
C THR A 747 40.86 55.86 23.96
N VAL A 748 42.16 56.20 24.02
CA VAL A 748 42.83 57.03 23.00
C VAL A 748 43.51 56.08 22.01
N ASP A 749 44.61 55.43 22.41
CA ASP A 749 45.36 54.55 21.50
C ASP A 749 45.67 53.16 22.08
N LEU A 750 45.30 52.90 23.35
CA LEU A 750 45.77 51.71 24.07
C LEU A 750 44.66 51.10 24.93
N ILE A 751 44.44 49.80 24.80
CA ILE A 751 43.43 49.05 25.53
C ILE A 751 44.11 47.92 26.29
N ASP A 752 43.97 47.94 27.61
CA ASP A 752 44.17 46.77 28.48
C ASP A 752 42.97 45.86 28.37
N TRP A 753 43.21 44.55 28.23
CA TRP A 753 42.17 43.54 28.25
C TRP A 753 42.50 42.43 29.24
N LYS A 754 41.46 41.82 29.81
CA LYS A 754 41.55 40.66 30.70
C LYS A 754 40.43 39.68 30.38
N ALA A 755 40.73 38.40 30.41
CA ALA A 755 39.82 37.30 30.15
C ALA A 755 39.90 36.28 31.30
N SER A 756 38.79 35.64 31.63
CA SER A 756 38.75 34.55 32.60
C SER A 756 39.34 33.23 32.07
N ILE A 757 39.49 33.10 30.75
CA ILE A 757 40.11 31.96 30.07
C ILE A 757 41.21 32.43 29.09
N PRO A 758 42.19 31.58 28.77
CA PRO A 758 43.20 31.87 27.74
C PRO A 758 42.58 32.23 26.40
N ILE A 759 43.08 33.27 25.73
CA ILE A 759 42.60 33.67 24.40
C ILE A 759 43.64 33.39 23.31
N THR A 760 43.17 33.02 22.12
CA THR A 760 43.99 32.72 20.94
C THR A 760 44.13 33.94 20.03
N SER A 761 43.11 34.78 19.96
CA SER A 761 43.15 36.01 19.17
C SER A 761 42.20 37.08 19.68
N ILE A 762 42.53 38.34 19.36
CA ILE A 762 41.65 39.49 19.49
C ILE A 762 41.47 40.12 18.12
N ALA A 763 40.23 40.49 17.79
CA ALA A 763 39.90 41.22 16.58
C ALA A 763 39.09 42.48 16.92
N LEU A 764 39.24 43.53 16.15
CA LEU A 764 38.52 44.78 16.27
C LEU A 764 37.79 45.06 14.97
N HIS A 765 36.50 45.33 15.06
CA HIS A 765 35.62 45.58 13.92
C HIS A 765 34.99 46.97 14.02
N SER A 766 34.75 47.63 12.89
CA SER A 766 33.89 48.81 12.85
C SER A 766 32.42 48.42 13.05
N MET A 767 31.54 49.42 13.29
CA MET A 767 30.12 49.19 13.57
C MET A 767 29.33 48.57 12.39
N ASP A 768 29.88 48.61 11.18
CA ASP A 768 29.38 47.93 9.97
C ASP A 768 29.98 46.53 9.77
N GLY A 769 30.72 46.00 10.75
CA GLY A 769 31.22 44.63 10.77
C GLY A 769 32.58 44.42 10.08
N LYS A 770 33.17 45.46 9.47
CA LYS A 770 34.47 45.33 8.79
C LYS A 770 35.61 45.16 9.79
N LEU A 771 36.48 44.16 9.58
CA LEU A 771 37.69 43.96 10.36
C LEU A 771 38.66 45.14 10.16
N VAL A 772 39.05 45.79 11.25
CA VAL A 772 39.95 46.96 11.27
C VAL A 772 41.23 46.73 12.08
N GLY A 773 41.31 45.67 12.87
CA GLY A 773 42.54 45.24 13.54
C GLY A 773 42.44 43.80 14.03
N GLN A 774 43.56 43.07 14.04
CA GLN A 774 43.61 41.70 14.56
C GLN A 774 44.97 41.40 15.17
N TRP A 775 44.97 40.73 16.31
CA TRP A 775 46.15 40.33 17.06
C TRP A 775 46.03 38.86 17.44
N HIS A 776 47.00 38.06 17.05
CA HIS A 776 47.13 36.67 17.50
C HIS A 776 47.93 36.66 18.80
N MET A 777 47.52 35.82 19.74
CA MET A 777 48.06 35.82 21.10
C MET A 777 48.95 34.59 21.31
N ASP A 778 50.25 34.77 21.12
CA ASP A 778 51.23 33.72 21.36
C ASP A 778 51.26 33.34 22.85
N GLY A 779 51.20 32.04 23.14
CA GLY A 779 51.24 31.52 24.50
C GLY A 779 49.91 31.54 25.26
N MET A 780 48.79 31.86 24.59
CA MET A 780 47.43 31.83 25.14
C MET A 780 47.30 32.61 26.48
N PRO A 781 47.58 33.91 26.48
CA PRO A 781 47.48 34.76 27.67
C PRO A 781 46.03 34.97 28.11
N THR A 782 45.85 35.31 29.40
CA THR A 782 44.56 35.71 29.99
C THR A 782 44.45 37.24 30.21
N SER A 783 45.48 38.00 29.88
CA SER A 783 45.46 39.47 29.88
C SER A 783 46.54 40.04 29.00
N GLY A 784 46.37 41.26 28.50
CA GLY A 784 47.37 41.93 27.68
C GLY A 784 46.99 43.35 27.31
N GLN A 785 47.80 43.95 26.44
CA GLN A 785 47.58 45.29 25.90
C GLN A 785 47.57 45.23 24.38
N ILE A 786 46.66 45.99 23.77
CA ILE A 786 46.61 46.19 22.32
C ILE A 786 46.62 47.68 22.01
N HIS A 787 47.35 48.05 20.95
CA HIS A 787 47.39 49.42 20.45
C HIS A 787 46.42 49.56 19.29
N VAL A 788 45.52 50.55 19.35
CA VAL A 788 44.43 50.74 18.39
C VAL A 788 44.61 52.07 17.68
N ASP A 789 45.38 52.07 16.58
CA ASP A 789 45.64 53.27 15.77
C ASP A 789 44.55 53.47 14.69
N LEU A 790 43.34 53.81 15.12
CA LEU A 790 42.17 54.05 14.26
C LEU A 790 41.61 55.46 14.41
N LEU A 791 40.63 55.84 13.58
CA LEU A 791 39.92 57.12 13.71
C LEU A 791 39.04 57.13 14.98
N THR A 792 38.73 58.33 15.47
CA THR A 792 37.72 58.53 16.53
C THR A 792 36.39 57.88 16.10
N GLY A 793 35.84 57.01 16.93
CA GLY A 793 34.66 56.23 16.56
C GLY A 793 34.29 55.13 17.55
N CYS A 794 33.17 54.46 17.30
CA CYS A 794 32.78 53.23 18.00
C CYS A 794 33.23 52.01 17.22
N TYR A 795 33.72 51.01 17.94
CA TYR A 795 34.22 49.74 17.41
C TYR A 795 33.75 48.57 18.30
N VAL A 796 33.86 47.35 17.80
CA VAL A 796 33.57 46.11 18.54
C VAL A 796 34.85 45.30 18.64
N LEU A 797 35.34 45.10 19.86
CA LEU A 797 36.47 44.23 20.16
C LEU A 797 35.97 42.83 20.49
N SER A 798 36.50 41.81 19.83
CA SER A 798 36.17 40.41 20.06
C SER A 798 37.40 39.62 20.49
N GLY A 799 37.31 38.84 21.57
CA GLY A 799 38.34 37.89 22.00
C GLY A 799 37.88 36.44 21.81
N LEU A 800 38.68 35.62 21.14
CA LEU A 800 38.44 34.17 20.93
C LEU A 800 39.17 33.37 21.99
N GLY A 801 38.44 32.65 22.84
CA GLY A 801 38.95 31.70 23.83
C GLY A 801 39.53 30.45 23.18
N VAL A 802 40.41 29.76 23.91
CA VAL A 802 40.94 28.44 23.49
C VAL A 802 39.87 27.35 23.41
N ASP A 803 38.73 27.55 24.05
CA ASP A 803 37.56 26.67 24.05
C ASP A 803 36.57 26.99 22.91
N GLY A 804 36.92 27.94 22.03
CA GLY A 804 36.06 28.38 20.93
C GLY A 804 35.04 29.45 21.30
N SER A 805 34.97 29.87 22.58
CA SER A 805 34.06 30.95 22.99
C SER A 805 34.52 32.30 22.45
N VAL A 806 33.57 33.16 22.07
CA VAL A 806 33.87 34.50 21.55
C VAL A 806 33.18 35.55 22.41
N ASN A 807 33.96 36.39 23.07
CA ASN A 807 33.44 37.51 23.88
C ASN A 807 33.56 38.82 23.09
N ARG A 808 32.54 39.68 23.12
CA ARG A 808 32.52 40.95 22.36
C ARG A 808 32.19 42.14 23.25
N LEU A 809 32.98 43.21 23.13
CA LEU A 809 32.80 44.45 23.89
C LEU A 809 32.86 45.67 22.97
N LYS A 810 32.01 46.65 23.24
CA LYS A 810 32.04 47.95 22.57
C LYS A 810 33.25 48.75 23.04
N VAL A 811 34.03 49.29 22.10
CA VAL A 811 35.14 50.21 22.36
C VAL A 811 34.79 51.58 21.80
N ILE A 812 34.98 52.64 22.59
CA ILE A 812 34.88 54.03 22.16
C ILE A 812 36.30 54.58 22.04
N LYS A 813 36.75 54.92 20.84
CA LYS A 813 38.02 55.62 20.60
C LYS A 813 37.76 57.12 20.49
N HIS A 814 38.45 57.92 21.31
CA HIS A 814 38.40 59.38 21.28
C HIS A 814 39.39 60.00 20.30
#